data_AF-V8CVH0-F1
#
_entry.id   AF-V8CVH0-F1
#
_cell.length_a   1.000
_cell.length_b   1.000
_cell.length_c   1.000
_cell.angle_alpha   90.00
_cell.angle_beta   90.00
_cell.angle_gamma   90.00
#
_symmetry.space_group_name_H-M   'P 1'
#
loop_
_entity.id
_entity.type
_entity.pdbx_description
1 polymer ?
#
loop_
_entity_poly.entity_id
_entity_poly.type
_entity_poly.pdbx_seq_one_letter_code
_entity_poly.pdbx_strand_id
1 'polypeptide(L)'
;MPFVRGGRGPASEDPSGAGPQPSHLTPAAATDLVTARKQLLSRVDGHKRVDAPALRRVLVDLHDFWLATKAAEIGIKPGSGFAIVAVGGLGRQELLPHSDLDLILLHDEMDPALVAETADQIWYPLWDAHIKLDHSVRTVPQALQVAASDMTAALGLLEARHIAGDEELSKLLIGGVRQQWRTDIRSRFPALVDQARERWRRSGDIAHRAEPDLKYGRGGLRDVHMLDALAIAQLTDGMATLRPDSPGGGLRQAYTRLLDVRTELHRITGRPREQLRAQDADEIGAALRIGDRFDLARTISDSARTISYAVDVGLRTSSNSLPRKGLSKLRRSPIRRPLDEGVVEHNGEVVLARSALPSKDPGLILRVAAASARTGLPMAASTLARLADFAPELREPWPADALSDLLVLLGTGPHMIAPIEALDRTGLWGRLIPEWGAVRDLPPRDPIHTWTVDRHLVETAANAGSMTTRVSRPDLLVLGALIHDLGKGRGADHSVVGAELANQVGNRIGLWPDDVMILSKMVRYHLLLPEVATRRDLDDPATVQGVVDTLGGSKVLLELLAALAEADSLATGPGVWGDWKSSLIGELVRRCLRLLDRGELPVPEPLTAELTELAEAGGVSVELVSTDNPHTFSVTMIAPEQPGLLSRMSGVLALRGLRLLSASVQTHAGSAVNTFLVSPLFGEPPEVGLLRQQLIQAVDGGIDVIARLDVRERETPVPTPPEQVGGSEDASVPAVPALFAQAPPKVLWFDGYDDNSLILELRASDRLGLLARVSAVLEHHGANITWAKVATLGGSVVDSFCIRLPGDGSSTRDRLEAAILAVVPPPAPPREPEEDSGKSGVPIG
;
A
#
# COMPACT_ATOMS: atom_id res chain seq x y z
N MET A 1 -49.58 86.11 -41.64
CA MET A 1 -49.69 85.72 -43.07
C MET A 1 -50.21 84.29 -43.12
N PRO A 2 -51.27 83.97 -43.88
CA PRO A 2 -52.60 84.08 -43.25
C PRO A 2 -53.54 82.86 -43.46
N PHE A 3 -54.68 82.93 -42.75
CA PHE A 3 -56.00 82.29 -42.96
C PHE A 3 -56.15 80.75 -42.71
N VAL A 4 -56.84 80.27 -41.64
CA VAL A 4 -58.29 80.32 -41.27
C VAL A 4 -59.06 79.14 -41.90
N ARG A 5 -59.73 78.25 -41.16
CA ARG A 5 -61.04 78.32 -40.45
C ARG A 5 -61.17 77.00 -39.67
N GLY A 6 -61.51 76.93 -38.37
CA GLY A 6 -62.81 77.26 -37.75
C GLY A 6 -63.64 75.97 -37.57
N GLY A 7 -64.19 75.57 -36.42
CA GLY A 7 -64.18 76.13 -35.07
C GLY A 7 -65.08 75.32 -34.12
N ARG A 8 -65.02 75.73 -32.84
CA ARG A 8 -65.97 75.58 -31.71
C ARG A 8 -66.17 74.20 -31.06
N GLY A 9 -66.00 74.19 -29.73
CA GLY A 9 -66.08 73.05 -28.78
C GLY A 9 -67.52 72.60 -28.42
N PRO A 10 -67.81 72.08 -27.21
CA PRO A 10 -67.23 72.41 -25.89
C PRO A 10 -66.78 71.20 -25.02
N ALA A 11 -66.31 71.50 -23.80
CA ALA A 11 -66.12 70.60 -22.64
C ALA A 11 -67.41 69.82 -22.29
N SER A 12 -67.45 68.72 -21.53
CA SER A 12 -66.80 68.35 -20.25
C SER A 12 -67.15 66.89 -19.86
N GLU A 13 -66.42 66.31 -18.87
CA GLU A 13 -66.80 65.18 -17.97
C GLU A 13 -66.91 63.77 -18.62
N ASP A 14 -66.42 62.63 -18.12
CA ASP A 14 -65.73 62.15 -16.89
C ASP A 14 -65.17 60.70 -17.21
N PRO A 15 -64.80 59.78 -16.27
CA PRO A 15 -63.51 59.08 -16.23
C PRO A 15 -63.54 57.57 -16.62
N SER A 16 -62.38 56.89 -16.50
CA SER A 16 -62.05 55.44 -16.67
C SER A 16 -61.22 55.16 -17.93
N GLY A 17 -60.11 54.42 -17.92
CA GLY A 17 -59.63 53.39 -17.00
C GLY A 17 -59.28 52.16 -17.84
N ALA A 18 -58.01 52.04 -18.26
CA ALA A 18 -57.37 50.77 -18.65
C ALA A 18 -55.90 51.04 -18.96
N GLY A 19 -55.03 50.77 -17.98
CA GLY A 19 -53.60 50.63 -18.23
C GLY A 19 -53.33 49.44 -19.16
N PRO A 20 -52.17 49.40 -19.83
CA PRO A 20 -51.86 48.35 -20.79
C PRO A 20 -51.83 46.99 -20.08
N GLN A 21 -52.54 46.03 -20.66
CA GLN A 21 -52.56 44.64 -20.22
C GLN A 21 -51.14 44.04 -20.23
N PRO A 22 -50.83 43.11 -19.29
CA PRO A 22 -49.57 42.40 -19.31
C PRO A 22 -49.56 41.44 -20.50
N SER A 23 -48.75 41.76 -21.50
CA SER A 23 -48.38 40.82 -22.55
C SER A 23 -47.68 39.61 -21.91
N HIS A 24 -48.15 38.40 -22.24
CA HIS A 24 -47.47 37.14 -21.97
C HIS A 24 -45.98 37.25 -22.33
N LEU A 25 -45.12 37.42 -21.31
CA LEU A 25 -43.69 37.32 -21.45
C LEU A 25 -43.37 35.84 -21.63
N THR A 26 -42.99 35.47 -22.85
CA THR A 26 -42.21 34.26 -23.07
C THR A 26 -41.01 34.31 -22.11
N PRO A 27 -40.70 33.23 -21.37
CA PRO A 27 -39.50 33.21 -20.55
C PRO A 27 -38.31 33.44 -21.48
N ALA A 28 -37.60 34.57 -21.32
CA ALA A 28 -36.35 34.77 -22.04
C ALA A 28 -35.42 33.61 -21.66
N ALA A 29 -35.01 32.81 -22.65
CA ALA A 29 -34.08 31.70 -22.45
C ALA A 29 -32.82 32.21 -21.72
N ALA A 30 -32.09 31.33 -21.03
CA ALA A 30 -30.83 31.67 -20.35
C ALA A 30 -29.67 31.96 -21.33
N THR A 31 -29.96 32.64 -22.45
CA THR A 31 -29.06 32.95 -23.56
C THR A 31 -27.90 33.84 -23.12
N ASP A 32 -28.13 34.76 -22.19
CA ASP A 32 -27.07 35.61 -21.63
C ASP A 32 -26.07 34.79 -20.81
N LEU A 33 -26.56 33.83 -20.02
CA LEU A 33 -25.74 32.88 -19.26
C LEU A 33 -24.88 32.01 -20.20
N VAL A 34 -25.47 31.50 -21.28
CA VAL A 34 -24.74 30.72 -22.31
C VAL A 34 -23.70 31.59 -23.02
N THR A 35 -24.04 32.84 -23.34
CA THR A 35 -23.14 33.78 -24.03
C THR A 35 -21.94 34.13 -23.16
N ALA A 36 -22.17 34.48 -21.89
CA ALA A 36 -21.11 34.76 -20.92
C ALA A 36 -20.21 33.54 -20.71
N ARG A 37 -20.79 32.34 -20.55
CA ARG A 37 -20.03 31.09 -20.45
C ARG A 37 -19.19 30.84 -21.70
N LYS A 38 -19.74 31.04 -22.90
CA LYS A 38 -19.01 30.86 -24.16
C LYS A 38 -17.83 31.83 -24.27
N GLN A 39 -18.00 33.08 -23.86
CA GLN A 39 -16.93 34.08 -23.83
C GLN A 39 -15.80 33.65 -22.87
N LEU A 40 -16.14 33.17 -21.67
CA LEU A 40 -15.17 32.69 -20.67
C LEU A 40 -14.39 31.45 -21.13
N LEU A 41 -15.01 30.58 -21.92
CA LEU A 41 -14.38 29.36 -22.44
C LEU A 41 -13.64 29.59 -23.76
N SER A 42 -14.00 30.62 -24.53
CA SER A 42 -13.31 30.96 -25.77
C SER A 42 -11.91 31.52 -25.51
N ARG A 43 -10.93 31.11 -26.33
CA ARG A 43 -9.63 31.79 -26.40
C ARG A 43 -9.86 33.12 -27.08
N VAL A 44 -10.00 34.21 -26.32
CA VAL A 44 -10.02 35.56 -26.90
C VAL A 44 -8.57 35.95 -27.17
N ASP A 45 -8.22 36.11 -28.44
CA ASP A 45 -6.89 36.50 -28.88
C ASP A 45 -6.41 37.74 -28.12
N GLY A 46 -5.26 37.62 -27.44
CA GLY A 46 -4.62 38.70 -26.68
C GLY A 46 -4.89 38.74 -25.18
N HIS A 47 -5.87 37.99 -24.65
CA HIS A 47 -6.12 37.91 -23.20
C HIS A 47 -5.51 36.66 -22.56
N LYS A 48 -4.96 36.81 -21.34
CA LYS A 48 -4.46 35.69 -20.54
C LYS A 48 -5.61 34.71 -20.25
N ARG A 49 -5.41 33.45 -20.59
CA ARG A 49 -6.31 32.34 -20.23
C ARG A 49 -6.52 32.34 -18.71
N VAL A 50 -7.79 32.33 -18.28
CA VAL A 50 -8.15 32.20 -16.86
C VAL A 50 -7.67 30.83 -16.37
N ASP A 51 -7.02 30.79 -15.21
CA ASP A 51 -6.59 29.53 -14.60
C ASP A 51 -7.79 28.67 -14.15
N ALA A 52 -7.56 27.38 -13.89
CA ALA A 52 -8.63 26.45 -13.55
C ALA A 52 -9.43 26.89 -12.29
N PRO A 53 -8.79 27.29 -11.17
CA PRO A 53 -9.52 27.75 -9.98
C PRO A 53 -10.35 29.01 -10.23
N ALA A 54 -9.80 30.03 -10.87
CA ALA A 54 -10.54 31.27 -11.14
C ALA A 54 -11.67 31.01 -12.14
N LEU A 55 -11.49 30.11 -13.10
CA LEU A 55 -12.57 29.72 -14.02
C LEU A 55 -13.74 29.10 -13.27
N ARG A 56 -13.48 28.15 -12.36
CA ARG A 56 -14.55 27.55 -11.55
C ARG A 56 -15.27 28.60 -10.71
N ARG A 57 -14.53 29.52 -10.08
CA ARG A 57 -15.12 30.62 -9.29
C ARG A 57 -16.02 31.51 -10.13
N VAL A 58 -15.56 31.96 -11.29
CA VAL A 58 -16.36 32.82 -12.18
C VAL A 58 -17.58 32.07 -12.70
N LEU A 59 -17.47 30.78 -13.01
CA LEU A 59 -18.62 29.97 -13.39
C LEU A 59 -19.65 29.88 -12.26
N VAL A 60 -19.22 29.66 -11.02
CA VAL A 60 -20.12 29.68 -9.85
C VAL A 60 -20.79 31.03 -9.70
N ASP A 61 -20.03 32.12 -9.70
CA ASP A 61 -20.55 33.48 -9.54
C ASP A 61 -21.58 33.82 -10.64
N LEU A 62 -21.31 33.40 -11.87
CA LEU A 62 -22.19 33.61 -13.02
C LEU A 62 -23.53 32.86 -12.86
N HIS A 63 -23.50 31.59 -12.42
CA HIS A 63 -24.71 30.80 -12.23
C HIS A 63 -25.49 31.23 -10.99
N ASP A 64 -24.82 31.54 -9.88
CA ASP A 64 -25.43 32.07 -8.66
C ASP A 64 -26.14 33.39 -8.97
N PHE A 65 -25.50 34.30 -9.71
CA PHE A 65 -26.09 35.58 -10.11
C PHE A 65 -27.33 35.39 -10.98
N TRP A 66 -27.25 34.52 -12.00
CA TRP A 66 -28.39 34.25 -12.87
C TRP A 66 -29.56 33.63 -12.09
N LEU A 67 -29.31 32.62 -11.25
CA LEU A 67 -30.33 31.96 -10.44
C LEU A 67 -30.97 32.91 -9.44
N ALA A 68 -30.19 33.74 -8.75
CA ALA A 68 -30.71 34.71 -7.79
C ALA A 68 -31.54 35.81 -8.45
N THR A 69 -31.09 36.29 -9.62
CA THR A 69 -31.84 37.29 -10.40
C THR A 69 -33.16 36.68 -10.89
N LYS A 70 -33.09 35.46 -11.46
CA LYS A 70 -34.28 34.77 -11.95
C LYS A 70 -35.27 34.48 -10.82
N ALA A 71 -34.79 34.05 -9.66
CA ALA A 71 -35.59 33.83 -8.46
C ALA A 71 -36.35 35.12 -8.05
N ALA A 72 -35.66 36.25 -8.02
CA ALA A 72 -36.27 37.54 -7.68
C ALA A 72 -37.34 37.97 -8.69
N GLU A 73 -37.10 37.78 -9.99
CA GLU A 73 -38.07 38.09 -11.06
C GLU A 73 -39.39 37.32 -10.92
N ILE A 74 -39.31 36.05 -10.54
CA ILE A 74 -40.47 35.15 -10.46
C ILE A 74 -41.08 35.08 -9.04
N GLY A 75 -40.59 35.91 -8.12
CA GLY A 75 -41.16 36.06 -6.78
C GLY A 75 -40.65 35.07 -5.73
N ILE A 76 -39.59 34.31 -6.00
CA ILE A 76 -38.87 33.51 -5.00
C ILE A 76 -37.98 34.45 -4.18
N LYS A 77 -38.48 34.84 -3.01
CA LYS A 77 -37.85 35.84 -2.13
C LYS A 77 -37.98 35.39 -0.67
N PRO A 78 -37.29 36.03 0.29
CA PRO A 78 -37.45 35.69 1.70
C PRO A 78 -38.94 35.71 2.11
N GLY A 79 -39.41 34.60 2.72
CA GLY A 79 -40.80 34.41 3.13
C GLY A 79 -41.79 34.08 2.01
N SER A 80 -41.34 33.76 0.79
CA SER A 80 -42.25 33.36 -0.31
C SER A 80 -42.73 31.91 -0.21
N GLY A 81 -42.26 31.14 0.76
CA GLY A 81 -42.53 29.69 0.87
C GLY A 81 -41.80 28.86 -0.18
N PHE A 82 -40.83 29.43 -0.89
CA PHE A 82 -39.98 28.74 -1.89
C PHE A 82 -38.51 29.02 -1.64
N ALA A 83 -37.64 28.05 -1.91
CA ALA A 83 -36.19 28.25 -1.90
C ALA A 83 -35.48 27.45 -3.00
N ILE A 84 -34.48 28.04 -3.62
CA ILE A 84 -33.59 27.35 -4.56
C ILE A 84 -32.33 26.93 -3.80
N VAL A 85 -32.04 25.65 -3.85
CA VAL A 85 -30.86 25.03 -3.23
C VAL A 85 -30.04 24.35 -4.33
N ALA A 86 -28.74 24.61 -4.35
CA ALA A 86 -27.81 23.88 -5.20
C ALA A 86 -27.22 22.70 -4.45
N VAL A 87 -27.03 21.58 -5.16
CA VAL A 87 -26.23 20.43 -4.71
C VAL A 87 -25.09 20.18 -5.70
N GLY A 88 -24.28 19.15 -5.46
CA GLY A 88 -23.25 18.74 -6.40
C GLY A 88 -22.19 19.82 -6.65
N GLY A 89 -21.81 20.01 -7.93
CA GLY A 89 -20.72 20.93 -8.30
C GLY A 89 -20.99 22.39 -7.93
N LEU A 90 -22.23 22.87 -8.12
CA LEU A 90 -22.62 24.23 -7.75
C LEU A 90 -22.77 24.38 -6.23
N GLY A 91 -23.28 23.35 -5.55
CA GLY A 91 -23.36 23.29 -4.09
C GLY A 91 -21.99 23.44 -3.43
N ARG A 92 -21.00 22.69 -3.90
CA ARG A 92 -19.59 22.76 -3.43
C ARG A 92 -18.82 24.00 -3.91
N GLN A 93 -19.39 24.84 -4.76
CA GLN A 93 -18.72 25.99 -5.39
C GLN A 93 -17.52 25.58 -6.28
N GLU A 94 -17.68 24.49 -7.01
CA GLU A 94 -16.65 23.88 -7.85
C GLU A 94 -17.20 23.55 -9.24
N LEU A 95 -18.06 24.41 -9.79
CA LEU A 95 -18.72 24.17 -11.06
C LEU A 95 -17.69 24.07 -12.22
N LEU A 96 -17.82 23.03 -13.06
CA LEU A 96 -16.93 22.81 -14.21
C LEU A 96 -17.56 23.34 -15.51
N PRO A 97 -16.75 23.61 -16.55
CA PRO A 97 -17.21 24.16 -17.84
C PRO A 97 -18.37 23.42 -18.52
N HIS A 98 -18.45 22.10 -18.33
CA HIS A 98 -19.45 21.23 -18.97
C HIS A 98 -20.16 20.33 -17.96
N SER A 99 -20.12 20.62 -16.66
CA SER A 99 -20.88 19.88 -15.66
C SER A 99 -22.36 20.24 -15.70
N ASP A 100 -23.19 19.29 -15.28
CA ASP A 100 -24.62 19.49 -15.09
C ASP A 100 -24.86 20.42 -13.87
N LEU A 101 -26.00 21.12 -13.89
CA LEU A 101 -26.49 21.85 -12.73
C LEU A 101 -27.39 20.92 -11.92
N ASP A 102 -27.13 20.78 -10.63
CA ASP A 102 -27.95 19.98 -9.73
C ASP A 102 -28.72 20.91 -8.77
N LEU A 103 -30.03 21.07 -8.99
CA LEU A 103 -30.86 22.07 -8.29
C LEU A 103 -32.06 21.44 -7.57
N ILE A 104 -32.45 22.02 -6.44
CA ILE A 104 -33.64 21.64 -5.70
C ILE A 104 -34.48 22.89 -5.49
N LEU A 105 -35.73 22.86 -5.98
CA LEU A 105 -36.74 23.83 -5.60
C LEU A 105 -37.48 23.30 -4.37
N LEU A 106 -37.19 23.89 -3.23
CA LEU A 106 -37.93 23.65 -2.00
C LEU A 106 -39.20 24.48 -1.96
N HIS A 107 -40.26 23.91 -1.40
CA HIS A 107 -41.48 24.64 -1.10
C HIS A 107 -42.07 24.23 0.26
N ASP A 108 -42.77 25.16 0.91
CA ASP A 108 -43.44 24.95 2.20
C ASP A 108 -44.92 24.59 2.00
N GLU A 109 -45.17 23.38 1.47
CA GLU A 109 -46.54 22.89 1.19
C GLU A 109 -47.41 23.81 0.33
N MET A 110 -46.75 24.64 -0.49
CA MET A 110 -47.39 25.54 -1.46
C MET A 110 -48.32 24.79 -2.43
N ASP A 111 -49.32 25.51 -2.95
CA ASP A 111 -50.30 24.97 -3.90
C ASP A 111 -49.60 24.29 -5.10
N PRO A 112 -49.98 23.04 -5.46
CA PRO A 112 -49.30 22.29 -6.52
C PRO A 112 -49.27 22.98 -7.89
N ALA A 113 -50.30 23.76 -8.23
CA ALA A 113 -50.32 24.48 -9.50
C ALA A 113 -49.31 25.64 -9.48
N LEU A 114 -49.23 26.37 -8.36
CA LEU A 114 -48.22 27.42 -8.16
C LEU A 114 -46.80 26.85 -8.13
N VAL A 115 -46.61 25.68 -7.51
CA VAL A 115 -45.31 24.98 -7.49
C VAL A 115 -44.89 24.60 -8.91
N ALA A 116 -45.79 24.02 -9.70
CA ALA A 116 -45.51 23.66 -11.09
C ALA A 116 -45.20 24.89 -11.96
N GLU A 117 -45.99 25.95 -11.83
CA GLU A 117 -45.77 27.21 -12.55
C GLU A 117 -44.41 27.84 -12.18
N THR A 118 -44.08 27.86 -10.89
CA THR A 118 -42.80 28.40 -10.40
C THR A 118 -41.62 27.57 -10.88
N ALA A 119 -41.73 26.24 -10.82
CA ALA A 119 -40.74 25.30 -11.32
C ALA A 119 -40.47 25.51 -12.82
N ASP A 120 -41.52 25.55 -13.62
CA ASP A 120 -41.45 25.76 -15.08
C ASP A 120 -40.73 27.07 -15.44
N GLN A 121 -40.99 28.13 -14.68
CA GLN A 121 -40.32 29.43 -14.88
C GLN A 121 -38.82 29.43 -14.56
N ILE A 122 -38.30 28.46 -13.80
CA ILE A 122 -36.87 28.28 -13.55
C ILE A 122 -36.25 27.31 -14.57
N TRP A 123 -36.90 26.18 -14.81
CA TRP A 123 -36.32 25.05 -15.55
C TRP A 123 -36.34 25.25 -17.06
N TYR A 124 -37.46 25.71 -17.65
CA TYR A 124 -37.54 25.90 -19.10
C TYR A 124 -36.49 26.86 -19.65
N PRO A 125 -36.20 28.02 -19.03
CA PRO A 125 -35.12 28.89 -19.51
C PRO A 125 -33.74 28.22 -19.56
N LEU A 126 -33.44 27.29 -18.64
CA LEU A 126 -32.20 26.53 -18.61
C LEU A 126 -32.20 25.45 -19.70
N TRP A 127 -33.30 24.71 -19.86
CA TRP A 127 -33.44 23.69 -20.91
C TRP A 127 -33.42 24.25 -22.32
N ASP A 128 -34.13 25.35 -22.56
CA ASP A 128 -34.16 26.05 -23.85
C ASP A 128 -32.77 26.57 -24.22
N ALA A 129 -31.98 26.97 -23.22
CA ALA A 129 -30.59 27.34 -23.36
C ALA A 129 -29.63 26.14 -23.50
N HIS A 130 -30.14 24.91 -23.55
CA HIS A 130 -29.39 23.65 -23.63
C HIS A 130 -28.39 23.48 -22.48
N ILE A 131 -28.70 24.06 -21.30
CA ILE A 131 -27.96 23.83 -20.07
C ILE A 131 -28.46 22.51 -19.48
N LYS A 132 -27.54 21.57 -19.25
CA LYS A 132 -27.87 20.31 -18.61
C LYS A 132 -28.22 20.54 -17.15
N LEU A 133 -29.37 20.03 -16.74
CA LEU A 133 -29.97 20.26 -15.42
C LEU A 133 -30.50 18.92 -14.89
N ASP A 134 -30.00 18.52 -13.73
CA ASP A 134 -30.66 17.58 -12.84
C ASP A 134 -31.41 18.40 -11.77
N HIS A 135 -32.69 18.13 -11.57
CA HIS A 135 -33.49 18.93 -10.66
C HIS A 135 -34.52 18.10 -9.90
N SER A 136 -34.93 18.61 -8.75
CA SER A 136 -36.08 18.09 -8.02
C SER A 136 -36.89 19.21 -7.38
N VAL A 137 -38.20 19.00 -7.28
CA VAL A 137 -39.14 19.91 -6.61
C VAL A 137 -39.74 19.16 -5.43
N ARG A 138 -39.48 19.62 -4.20
CA ARG A 138 -39.80 18.86 -2.98
C ARG A 138 -40.10 19.75 -1.79
N THR A 139 -40.90 19.26 -0.86
CA THR A 139 -40.89 19.79 0.50
C THR A 139 -39.66 19.28 1.26
N VAL A 140 -39.31 19.93 2.38
CA VAL A 140 -38.21 19.47 3.24
C VAL A 140 -38.42 18.01 3.70
N PRO A 141 -39.61 17.59 4.20
CA PRO A 141 -39.86 16.19 4.54
C PRO A 141 -39.64 15.20 3.38
N GLN A 142 -40.07 15.56 2.17
CA GLN A 142 -39.87 14.70 0.99
C GLN A 142 -38.39 14.57 0.63
N ALA A 143 -37.62 15.65 0.72
CA ALA A 143 -36.18 15.61 0.47
C ALA A 143 -35.44 14.73 1.51
N LEU A 144 -35.81 14.82 2.79
CA LEU A 144 -35.29 13.97 3.86
C LEU A 144 -35.66 12.49 3.65
N GLN A 145 -36.89 12.22 3.18
CA GLN A 145 -37.31 10.85 2.88
C GLN A 145 -36.45 10.21 1.78
N VAL A 146 -36.08 10.97 0.75
CA VAL A 146 -35.19 10.46 -0.31
C VAL A 146 -33.76 10.29 0.19
N ALA A 147 -33.27 11.19 1.03
CA ALA A 147 -31.97 11.00 1.71
C ALA A 147 -31.95 9.73 2.58
N ALA A 148 -33.11 9.35 3.15
CA ALA A 148 -33.24 8.13 3.94
C ALA A 148 -33.07 6.86 3.11
N SER A 149 -33.70 6.82 1.92
CA SER A 149 -33.79 5.62 1.10
C SER A 149 -32.63 5.47 0.09
N ASP A 150 -31.99 6.56 -0.32
CA ASP A 150 -30.94 6.55 -1.35
C ASP A 150 -29.62 7.12 -0.79
N MET A 151 -28.54 6.32 -0.86
CA MET A 151 -27.20 6.71 -0.44
C MET A 151 -26.59 7.81 -1.30
N THR A 152 -26.79 7.72 -2.61
CA THR A 152 -26.25 8.70 -3.57
C THR A 152 -26.93 10.05 -3.37
N ALA A 153 -28.25 10.06 -3.17
CA ALA A 153 -29.00 11.28 -2.86
C ALA A 153 -28.57 11.88 -1.51
N ALA A 154 -28.39 11.06 -0.48
CA ALA A 154 -27.89 11.51 0.82
C ALA A 154 -26.53 12.21 0.70
N LEU A 155 -25.57 11.59 -0.01
CA LEU A 155 -24.24 12.17 -0.24
C LEU A 155 -24.31 13.49 -1.00
N GLY A 156 -25.18 13.60 -2.01
CA GLY A 156 -25.38 14.86 -2.74
C GLY A 156 -26.01 15.97 -1.87
N LEU A 157 -26.98 15.62 -1.04
CA LEU A 157 -27.66 16.57 -0.15
C LEU A 157 -26.79 17.07 1.01
N LEU A 158 -25.74 16.34 1.40
CA LEU A 158 -24.75 16.83 2.37
C LEU A 158 -23.97 18.06 1.86
N GLU A 159 -23.90 18.21 0.54
CA GLU A 159 -23.24 19.30 -0.18
C GLU A 159 -24.21 20.46 -0.51
N ALA A 160 -25.43 20.42 0.03
CA ALA A 160 -26.47 21.41 -0.25
C ALA A 160 -26.08 22.83 0.21
N ARG A 161 -26.34 23.81 -0.66
CA ARG A 161 -26.08 25.23 -0.43
C ARG A 161 -27.28 26.07 -0.89
N HIS A 162 -27.70 27.00 -0.04
CA HIS A 162 -28.75 27.96 -0.39
C HIS A 162 -28.29 28.87 -1.55
N ILE A 163 -29.18 29.11 -2.52
CA ILE A 163 -28.96 30.05 -3.62
C ILE A 163 -29.88 31.28 -3.48
N ALA A 164 -31.20 31.05 -3.35
CA ALA A 164 -32.19 32.14 -3.29
C ALA A 164 -33.50 31.70 -2.60
N GLY A 165 -34.32 32.67 -2.20
CA GLY A 165 -35.64 32.44 -1.61
C GLY A 165 -35.62 32.39 -0.08
N ASP A 166 -36.41 31.49 0.50
CA ASP A 166 -36.51 31.31 1.95
C ASP A 166 -35.29 30.56 2.50
N GLU A 167 -34.43 31.29 3.21
CA GLU A 167 -33.23 30.74 3.81
C GLU A 167 -33.54 29.71 4.91
N GLU A 168 -34.66 29.85 5.63
CA GLU A 168 -35.03 28.93 6.71
C GLU A 168 -35.40 27.55 6.16
N LEU A 169 -36.10 27.46 5.02
CA LEU A 169 -36.33 26.17 4.35
C LEU A 169 -35.03 25.46 3.99
N SER A 170 -34.05 26.23 3.53
CA SER A 170 -32.73 25.69 3.16
C SER A 170 -31.96 25.22 4.40
N LYS A 171 -31.99 26.00 5.49
CA LYS A 171 -31.39 25.62 6.79
C LYS A 171 -32.04 24.38 7.37
N LEU A 172 -33.36 24.25 7.28
CA LEU A 172 -34.11 23.07 7.73
C LEU A 172 -33.69 21.82 6.94
N LEU A 173 -33.58 21.91 5.60
CA LEU A 173 -33.06 20.82 4.79
C LEU A 173 -31.63 20.45 5.18
N ILE A 174 -30.69 21.40 5.17
CA ILE A 174 -29.26 21.15 5.41
C ILE A 174 -29.05 20.58 6.82
N GLY A 175 -29.71 21.17 7.83
CA GLY A 175 -29.67 20.70 9.21
C GLY A 175 -30.27 19.31 9.36
N GLY A 176 -31.44 19.07 8.76
CA GLY A 176 -32.14 17.79 8.78
C GLY A 176 -31.32 16.67 8.15
N VAL A 177 -30.77 16.88 6.96
CA VAL A 177 -29.95 15.87 6.24
C VAL A 177 -28.70 15.53 7.06
N ARG A 178 -28.01 16.53 7.63
CA ARG A 178 -26.81 16.29 8.46
C ARG A 178 -27.13 15.53 9.74
N GLN A 179 -28.25 15.85 10.39
CA GLN A 179 -28.69 15.16 11.60
C GLN A 179 -29.09 13.71 11.32
N GLN A 180 -29.83 13.51 10.23
CA GLN A 180 -30.22 12.19 9.77
C GLN A 180 -29.01 11.35 9.38
N TRP A 181 -28.06 11.91 8.62
CA TRP A 181 -26.83 11.23 8.25
C TRP A 181 -26.04 10.75 9.46
N ARG A 182 -25.85 11.61 10.47
CA ARG A 182 -25.18 11.25 11.74
C ARG A 182 -25.85 10.08 12.46
N THR A 183 -27.18 10.03 12.39
CA THR A 183 -27.98 9.00 13.06
C THR A 183 -27.91 7.67 12.29
N ASP A 184 -28.07 7.74 10.97
CA ASP A 184 -28.28 6.58 10.11
C ASP A 184 -26.97 5.95 9.61
N ILE A 185 -25.86 6.70 9.55
CA ILE A 185 -24.59 6.20 9.02
C ILE A 185 -24.12 4.93 9.73
N ARG A 186 -24.45 4.77 11.02
CA ARG A 186 -24.09 3.58 11.78
C ARG A 186 -24.66 2.28 11.18
N SER A 187 -25.89 2.31 10.67
CA SER A 187 -26.49 1.15 10.01
C SER A 187 -26.07 1.06 8.55
N ARG A 188 -25.84 2.21 7.89
CA ARG A 188 -25.56 2.33 6.46
C ARG A 188 -24.08 2.26 6.07
N PHE A 189 -23.15 2.31 7.03
CA PHE A 189 -21.70 2.32 6.78
C PHE A 189 -21.22 1.14 5.91
N PRO A 190 -21.62 -0.12 6.14
CA PRO A 190 -21.21 -1.22 5.26
C PRO A 190 -21.62 -0.99 3.80
N ALA A 191 -22.87 -0.57 3.56
CA ALA A 191 -23.37 -0.28 2.23
C ALA A 191 -22.62 0.88 1.55
N LEU A 192 -22.18 1.90 2.31
CA LEU A 192 -21.35 2.99 1.79
C LEU A 192 -19.99 2.46 1.29
N VAL A 193 -19.36 1.58 2.08
CA VAL A 193 -18.07 0.98 1.72
C VAL A 193 -18.22 0.08 0.48
N ASP A 194 -19.28 -0.73 0.43
CA ASP A 194 -19.55 -1.61 -0.71
C ASP A 194 -19.82 -0.81 -2.00
N GLN A 195 -20.55 0.30 -1.92
CA GLN A 195 -20.76 1.20 -3.05
C GLN A 195 -19.44 1.81 -3.55
N ALA A 196 -18.52 2.18 -2.65
CA ALA A 196 -17.20 2.68 -3.03
C ALA A 196 -16.38 1.60 -3.75
N ARG A 197 -16.39 0.36 -3.25
CA ARG A 197 -15.70 -0.75 -3.91
C ARG A 197 -16.24 -1.09 -5.28
N GLU A 198 -17.56 -1.16 -5.42
CA GLU A 198 -18.17 -1.45 -6.71
C GLU A 198 -17.86 -0.35 -7.74
N ARG A 199 -17.76 0.90 -7.28
CA ARG A 199 -17.27 1.99 -8.11
C ARG A 199 -15.80 1.77 -8.51
N TRP A 200 -14.92 1.37 -7.58
CA TRP A 200 -13.50 1.10 -7.88
C TRP A 200 -13.31 -0.08 -8.83
N ARG A 201 -14.08 -1.16 -8.72
CA ARG A 201 -14.00 -2.30 -9.66
C ARG A 201 -14.30 -1.87 -11.10
N ARG A 202 -15.35 -1.06 -11.27
CA ARG A 202 -15.76 -0.56 -12.59
C ARG A 202 -14.78 0.45 -13.19
N SER A 203 -14.26 1.35 -12.36
CA SER A 203 -13.47 2.51 -12.83
C SER A 203 -11.96 2.28 -12.77
N GLY A 204 -11.51 1.35 -11.94
CA GLY A 204 -10.11 1.04 -11.63
C GLY A 204 -9.45 2.00 -10.64
N ASP A 205 -8.14 1.79 -10.42
CA ASP A 205 -7.28 2.66 -9.63
C ASP A 205 -6.62 3.72 -10.53
N ILE A 206 -6.72 4.98 -10.14
CA ILE A 206 -6.17 6.10 -10.93
C ILE A 206 -4.65 5.99 -11.04
N ALA A 207 -3.97 5.55 -9.97
CA ALA A 207 -2.50 5.52 -9.92
C ALA A 207 -1.88 4.44 -10.81
N HIS A 208 -2.69 3.48 -11.28
CA HIS A 208 -2.23 2.28 -11.98
C HIS A 208 -2.90 2.12 -13.35
N ARG A 209 -3.40 3.23 -13.91
CA ARG A 209 -4.05 3.27 -15.22
C ARG A 209 -3.46 4.37 -16.10
N ALA A 210 -3.16 4.01 -17.34
CA ALA A 210 -2.70 4.95 -18.36
C ALA A 210 -3.77 5.99 -18.73
N GLU A 211 -5.05 5.57 -18.73
CA GLU A 211 -6.19 6.45 -19.00
C GLU A 211 -7.19 6.43 -17.82
N PRO A 212 -6.89 7.16 -16.74
CA PRO A 212 -7.65 7.07 -15.49
C PRO A 212 -8.97 7.85 -15.53
N ASP A 213 -9.98 7.37 -14.80
CA ASP A 213 -11.20 8.12 -14.48
C ASP A 213 -10.98 8.96 -13.21
N LEU A 214 -10.88 10.29 -13.37
CA LEU A 214 -10.49 11.21 -12.30
C LEU A 214 -11.56 11.36 -11.21
N LYS A 215 -12.82 11.01 -11.51
CA LYS A 215 -13.94 11.24 -10.61
C LYS A 215 -14.30 9.97 -9.85
N TYR A 216 -14.43 8.85 -10.56
CA TYR A 216 -14.96 7.61 -10.03
C TYR A 216 -13.87 6.58 -9.72
N GLY A 217 -12.65 6.71 -10.25
CA GLY A 217 -11.53 5.83 -9.91
C GLY A 217 -11.18 5.83 -8.42
N ARG A 218 -10.50 4.78 -7.95
CA ARG A 218 -9.91 4.73 -6.61
C ARG A 218 -8.84 5.82 -6.50
N GLY A 219 -8.91 6.61 -5.42
CA GLY A 219 -8.09 7.81 -5.27
C GLY A 219 -8.67 9.03 -5.99
N GLY A 220 -9.91 8.96 -6.48
CA GLY A 220 -10.56 10.02 -7.25
C GLY A 220 -11.36 11.01 -6.42
N LEU A 221 -11.99 11.98 -7.08
CA LEU A 221 -12.75 13.04 -6.40
C LEU A 221 -13.92 12.49 -5.56
N ARG A 222 -14.59 11.41 -5.98
CA ARG A 222 -15.69 10.85 -5.16
C ARG A 222 -15.24 10.16 -3.88
N ASP A 223 -13.99 9.71 -3.81
CA ASP A 223 -13.42 9.19 -2.58
C ASP A 223 -13.25 10.30 -1.52
N VAL A 224 -12.85 11.50 -1.95
CA VAL A 224 -12.75 12.67 -1.07
C VAL A 224 -14.12 13.07 -0.54
N HIS A 225 -15.14 13.10 -1.39
CA HIS A 225 -16.50 13.42 -0.94
C HIS A 225 -17.06 12.39 0.05
N MET A 226 -16.67 11.12 -0.07
CA MET A 226 -17.01 10.09 0.92
C MET A 226 -16.34 10.36 2.27
N LEU A 227 -15.05 10.76 2.27
CA LEU A 227 -14.34 11.15 3.49
C LEU A 227 -14.99 12.37 4.16
N ASP A 228 -15.39 13.38 3.39
CA ASP A 228 -16.08 14.55 3.92
C ASP A 228 -17.44 14.17 4.53
N ALA A 229 -18.18 13.25 3.90
CA ALA A 229 -19.42 12.74 4.47
C ALA A 229 -19.20 12.01 5.81
N LEU A 230 -18.15 11.20 5.92
CA LEU A 230 -17.77 10.55 7.18
C LEU A 230 -17.32 11.56 8.25
N ALA A 231 -16.65 12.64 7.83
CA ALA A 231 -16.25 13.73 8.72
C ALA A 231 -17.46 14.54 9.24
N ILE A 232 -18.46 14.80 8.39
CA ILE A 232 -19.74 15.40 8.83
C ILE A 232 -20.41 14.54 9.91
N ALA A 233 -20.28 13.21 9.77
CA ALA A 233 -20.72 12.23 10.75
C ALA A 233 -19.83 12.10 12.01
N GLN A 234 -18.73 12.85 12.10
CA GLN A 234 -17.75 12.81 13.19
C GLN A 234 -17.10 11.44 13.39
N LEU A 235 -16.97 10.67 12.32
CA LEU A 235 -16.32 9.35 12.35
C LEU A 235 -14.82 9.42 12.02
N THR A 236 -14.38 10.53 11.42
CA THR A 236 -12.99 10.82 11.04
C THR A 236 -12.78 12.34 10.98
N ASP A 237 -11.52 12.78 10.92
CA ASP A 237 -11.16 14.21 10.83
C ASP A 237 -11.20 14.74 9.37
N GLY A 238 -11.69 13.94 8.42
CA GLY A 238 -11.85 14.31 7.01
C GLY A 238 -10.51 14.59 6.32
N MET A 239 -10.35 15.77 5.72
CA MET A 239 -9.14 16.16 5.01
C MET A 239 -7.87 16.32 5.89
N ALA A 240 -7.97 16.21 7.21
CA ALA A 240 -6.86 16.47 8.13
C ALA A 240 -5.90 15.28 8.36
N THR A 241 -6.13 14.13 7.72
CA THR A 241 -5.38 12.89 8.00
C THR A 241 -3.89 12.96 7.65
N LEU A 242 -3.54 13.71 6.61
CA LEU A 242 -2.15 13.92 6.17
C LEU A 242 -1.77 15.39 6.33
N ARG A 243 -0.52 15.62 6.70
CA ARG A 243 -0.02 16.98 6.92
C ARG A 243 0.26 17.68 5.59
N PRO A 244 0.17 19.02 5.53
CA PRO A 244 0.51 19.77 4.32
C PRO A 244 1.99 19.64 3.89
N ASP A 245 2.89 19.35 4.81
CA ASP A 245 4.32 19.10 4.56
C ASP A 245 4.63 17.63 4.24
N SER A 246 3.65 16.72 4.37
CA SER A 246 3.80 15.34 3.91
C SER A 246 3.99 15.33 2.39
N PRO A 247 4.77 14.38 1.85
CA PRO A 247 4.91 14.26 0.41
C PRO A 247 3.56 14.15 -0.31
N GLY A 248 3.40 14.93 -1.38
CA GLY A 248 2.13 15.11 -2.07
C GLY A 248 1.25 16.24 -1.53
N GLY A 249 1.64 16.88 -0.42
CA GLY A 249 1.04 18.12 0.07
C GLY A 249 -0.24 17.95 0.89
N GLY A 250 -0.53 16.72 1.30
CA GLY A 250 -1.74 16.35 2.02
C GLY A 250 -2.99 16.22 1.13
N LEU A 251 -4.07 15.73 1.74
CA LEU A 251 -5.30 15.34 1.03
C LEU A 251 -5.96 16.51 0.29
N ARG A 252 -5.95 17.72 0.88
CA ARG A 252 -6.55 18.91 0.24
C ARG A 252 -5.82 19.29 -1.05
N GLN A 253 -4.48 19.27 -1.05
CA GLN A 253 -3.72 19.63 -2.24
C GLN A 253 -3.91 18.58 -3.35
N ALA A 254 -3.89 17.30 -3.00
CA ALA A 254 -4.20 16.22 -3.93
C ALA A 254 -5.58 16.39 -4.58
N TYR A 255 -6.61 16.71 -3.78
CA TYR A 255 -7.95 16.99 -4.26
C TYR A 255 -7.99 18.17 -5.22
N THR A 256 -7.39 19.31 -4.85
CA THR A 256 -7.35 20.50 -5.71
C THR A 256 -6.64 20.24 -7.04
N ARG A 257 -5.51 19.51 -7.03
CA ARG A 257 -4.80 19.14 -8.25
C ARG A 257 -5.67 18.30 -9.19
N LEU A 258 -6.33 17.26 -8.69
CA LEU A 258 -7.23 16.46 -9.53
C LEU A 258 -8.42 17.27 -10.04
N LEU A 259 -8.95 18.19 -9.23
CA LEU A 259 -10.04 19.08 -9.64
C LEU A 259 -9.60 20.05 -10.75
N ASP A 260 -8.37 20.58 -10.69
CA ASP A 260 -7.77 21.42 -11.71
C ASP A 260 -7.56 20.66 -13.03
N VAL A 261 -6.99 19.45 -12.95
CA VAL A 261 -6.86 18.54 -14.11
C VAL A 261 -8.22 18.25 -14.75
N ARG A 262 -9.23 17.93 -13.94
CA ARG A 262 -10.59 17.67 -14.43
C ARG A 262 -11.24 18.91 -15.07
N THR A 263 -10.99 20.09 -14.52
CA THR A 263 -11.46 21.37 -15.09
C THR A 263 -10.89 21.59 -16.48
N GLU A 264 -9.58 21.36 -16.65
CA GLU A 264 -8.92 21.47 -17.95
C GLU A 264 -9.38 20.41 -18.94
N LEU A 265 -9.57 19.17 -18.48
CA LEU A 265 -10.09 18.09 -19.30
C LEU A 265 -11.45 18.46 -19.91
N HIS A 266 -12.37 19.00 -19.10
CA HIS A 266 -13.67 19.48 -19.59
C HIS A 266 -13.50 20.63 -20.57
N ARG A 267 -12.66 21.62 -20.23
CA ARG A 267 -12.42 22.80 -21.06
C ARG A 267 -11.84 22.45 -22.44
N ILE A 268 -10.88 21.54 -22.50
CA ILE A 268 -10.17 21.14 -23.72
C ILE A 268 -11.05 20.23 -24.58
N THR A 269 -11.71 19.24 -23.97
CA THR A 269 -12.55 18.29 -24.72
C THR A 269 -13.92 18.86 -25.11
N GLY A 270 -14.34 19.96 -24.48
CA GLY A 270 -15.65 20.57 -24.69
C GLY A 270 -16.81 19.71 -24.18
N ARG A 271 -16.54 18.71 -23.34
CA ARG A 271 -17.48 17.66 -22.93
C ARG A 271 -17.27 17.29 -21.45
N PRO A 272 -18.30 16.74 -20.76
CA PRO A 272 -18.17 16.24 -19.39
C PRO A 272 -17.45 14.90 -19.34
N ARG A 273 -16.22 14.84 -19.84
CA ARG A 273 -15.41 13.62 -19.83
C ARG A 273 -14.71 13.47 -18.48
N GLU A 274 -14.75 12.27 -17.92
CA GLU A 274 -14.08 11.94 -16.65
C GLU A 274 -12.79 11.12 -16.85
N GLN A 275 -12.69 10.41 -17.98
CA GLN A 275 -11.51 9.65 -18.37
C GLN A 275 -10.48 10.56 -19.06
N LEU A 276 -9.29 10.68 -18.47
CA LEU A 276 -8.17 11.39 -19.07
C LEU A 276 -7.47 10.48 -20.09
N ARG A 277 -7.46 10.87 -21.36
CA ARG A 277 -6.78 10.12 -22.43
C ARG A 277 -5.37 10.67 -22.67
N ALA A 278 -4.49 9.81 -23.17
CA ALA A 278 -3.10 10.19 -23.45
C ALA A 278 -2.99 11.39 -24.41
N GLN A 279 -3.88 11.49 -25.40
CA GLN A 279 -3.94 12.59 -26.37
C GLN A 279 -4.26 13.96 -25.75
N ASP A 280 -4.95 13.99 -24.60
CA ASP A 280 -5.39 15.23 -23.96
C ASP A 280 -4.33 15.73 -22.95
N ALA A 281 -3.36 14.87 -22.59
CA ALA A 281 -2.45 15.07 -21.47
C ALA A 281 -1.46 16.24 -21.66
N ASP A 282 -0.83 16.37 -22.83
CA ASP A 282 0.16 17.44 -23.07
C ASP A 282 -0.49 18.83 -23.03
N GLU A 283 -1.71 18.99 -23.56
CA GLU A 283 -2.42 20.26 -23.52
C GLU A 283 -2.88 20.63 -22.09
N ILE A 284 -3.30 19.64 -21.30
CA ILE A 284 -3.63 19.83 -19.87
C ILE A 284 -2.38 20.20 -19.07
N GLY A 285 -1.27 19.48 -19.27
CA GLY A 285 0.01 19.73 -18.60
C GLY A 285 0.52 21.15 -18.86
N ALA A 286 0.46 21.59 -20.11
CA ALA A 286 0.79 22.97 -20.49
C ALA A 286 -0.17 24.01 -19.89
N ALA A 287 -1.48 23.73 -19.86
CA ALA A 287 -2.48 24.63 -19.28
C ALA A 287 -2.27 24.88 -17.78
N LEU A 288 -1.88 23.83 -17.04
CA LEU A 288 -1.63 23.86 -15.60
C LEU A 288 -0.19 24.20 -15.24
N ARG A 289 0.70 24.38 -16.23
CA ARG A 289 2.14 24.62 -16.04
C ARG A 289 2.84 23.51 -15.24
N ILE A 290 2.40 22.27 -15.44
CA ILE A 290 2.99 21.09 -14.79
C ILE A 290 4.19 20.58 -15.58
N GLY A 291 4.13 20.65 -16.92
CA GLY A 291 5.14 20.12 -17.81
C GLY A 291 4.52 19.30 -18.92
N ASP A 292 5.19 18.21 -19.29
CA ASP A 292 4.70 17.28 -20.31
C ASP A 292 3.67 16.27 -19.74
N ARG A 293 3.18 15.35 -20.58
CA ARG A 293 2.28 14.27 -20.16
C ARG A 293 2.83 13.38 -19.03
N PHE A 294 4.14 13.20 -18.92
CA PHE A 294 4.74 12.37 -17.87
C PHE A 294 4.78 13.13 -16.53
N ASP A 295 5.06 14.43 -16.54
CA ASP A 295 4.95 15.29 -15.36
C ASP A 295 3.50 15.36 -14.86
N LEU A 296 2.54 15.43 -15.79
CA LEU A 296 1.12 15.35 -15.48
C LEU A 296 0.73 13.99 -14.88
N ALA A 297 1.14 12.88 -15.51
CA ALA A 297 0.87 11.54 -15.01
C ALA A 297 1.45 11.32 -13.61
N ARG A 298 2.66 11.82 -13.35
CA ARG A 298 3.31 11.82 -12.03
C ARG A 298 2.48 12.58 -10.99
N THR A 299 1.99 13.76 -11.35
CA THR A 299 1.13 14.59 -10.48
C THR A 299 -0.20 13.91 -10.16
N ILE A 300 -0.81 13.25 -11.15
CA ILE A 300 -2.07 12.50 -10.99
C ILE A 300 -1.85 11.30 -10.08
N SER A 301 -0.79 10.52 -10.31
CA SER A 301 -0.46 9.35 -9.49
C SER A 301 -0.21 9.72 -8.02
N ASP A 302 0.61 10.75 -7.78
CA ASP A 302 0.89 11.24 -6.43
C ASP A 302 -0.38 11.70 -5.71
N SER A 303 -1.26 12.42 -6.41
CA SER A 303 -2.54 12.89 -5.86
C SER A 303 -3.49 11.73 -5.56
N ALA A 304 -3.61 10.78 -6.48
CA ALA A 304 -4.48 9.62 -6.34
C ALA A 304 -4.04 8.69 -5.21
N ARG A 305 -2.75 8.37 -5.10
CA ARG A 305 -2.21 7.56 -3.99
C ARG A 305 -2.38 8.24 -2.64
N THR A 306 -2.21 9.55 -2.59
CA THR A 306 -2.47 10.36 -1.38
C THR A 306 -3.94 10.26 -0.95
N ILE A 307 -4.88 10.35 -1.91
CA ILE A 307 -6.31 10.18 -1.62
C ILE A 307 -6.61 8.74 -1.21
N SER A 308 -6.11 7.73 -1.92
CA SER A 308 -6.31 6.31 -1.62
C SER A 308 -5.84 5.96 -0.20
N TYR A 309 -4.64 6.42 0.19
CA TYR A 309 -4.14 6.23 1.56
C TYR A 309 -5.05 6.90 2.61
N ALA A 310 -5.48 8.13 2.37
CA ALA A 310 -6.38 8.83 3.28
C ALA A 310 -7.75 8.15 3.40
N VAL A 311 -8.26 7.57 2.31
CA VAL A 311 -9.49 6.76 2.32
C VAL A 311 -9.31 5.51 3.17
N ASP A 312 -8.22 4.78 2.97
CA ASP A 312 -7.95 3.56 3.74
C ASP A 312 -7.85 3.87 5.24
N VAL A 313 -7.19 4.97 5.63
CA VAL A 313 -7.14 5.43 7.02
C VAL A 313 -8.53 5.87 7.50
N GLY A 314 -9.24 6.71 6.74
CA GLY A 314 -10.53 7.26 7.12
C GLY A 314 -11.62 6.20 7.31
N LEU A 315 -11.64 5.17 6.46
CA LEU A 315 -12.53 4.01 6.60
C LEU A 315 -12.20 3.19 7.86
N ARG A 316 -10.91 2.96 8.15
CA ARG A 316 -10.50 2.26 9.39
C ARG A 316 -10.87 3.05 10.64
N THR A 317 -10.53 4.34 10.68
CA THR A 317 -10.90 5.22 11.80
C THR A 317 -12.41 5.25 12.00
N SER A 318 -13.17 5.37 10.91
CA SER A 318 -14.64 5.38 10.97
C SER A 318 -15.19 4.05 11.50
N SER A 319 -14.68 2.93 11.00
CA SER A 319 -15.07 1.59 11.48
C SER A 319 -14.77 1.41 12.97
N ASN A 320 -13.62 1.89 13.45
CA ASN A 320 -13.21 1.79 14.85
C ASN A 320 -14.03 2.70 15.79
N SER A 321 -14.54 3.83 15.27
CA SER A 321 -15.43 4.75 16.00
C SER A 321 -16.86 4.22 16.13
N LEU A 322 -17.28 3.29 15.26
CA LEU A 322 -18.63 2.73 15.31
C LEU A 322 -18.77 1.69 16.44
N PRO A 323 -19.92 1.66 17.15
CA PRO A 323 -20.09 0.72 18.25
C PRO A 323 -20.20 -0.73 17.76
N ARG A 324 -19.45 -1.62 18.42
CA ARG A 324 -19.43 -3.08 18.19
C ARG A 324 -20.83 -3.72 18.19
N LYS A 325 -21.11 -4.61 17.22
CA LYS A 325 -22.40 -5.33 17.06
C LYS A 325 -22.35 -6.77 17.60
N GLY A 326 -23.48 -7.29 18.08
CA GLY A 326 -23.65 -8.71 18.43
C GLY A 326 -22.71 -9.24 19.52
N LEU A 327 -22.26 -10.50 19.38
CA LEU A 327 -21.34 -11.19 20.31
C LEU A 327 -19.98 -10.47 20.46
N SER A 328 -19.62 -9.57 19.54
CA SER A 328 -18.39 -8.77 19.67
C SER A 328 -18.43 -7.74 20.82
N LYS A 329 -19.61 -7.47 21.40
CA LYS A 329 -19.76 -6.72 22.67
C LYS A 329 -19.27 -7.51 23.89
N LEU A 330 -19.26 -8.85 23.81
CA LEU A 330 -18.75 -9.73 24.87
C LEU A 330 -17.23 -9.92 24.79
N ARG A 331 -16.57 -9.49 23.71
CA ARG A 331 -15.10 -9.44 23.65
C ARG A 331 -14.61 -8.36 24.61
N ARG A 332 -13.70 -8.73 25.51
CA ARG A 332 -12.99 -7.80 26.41
C ARG A 332 -12.37 -6.65 25.61
N SER A 333 -12.24 -5.48 26.23
CA SER A 333 -11.54 -4.31 25.66
C SER A 333 -10.22 -4.74 25.01
N PRO A 334 -9.86 -4.17 23.85
CA PRO A 334 -8.70 -4.61 23.08
C PRO A 334 -7.45 -4.51 23.95
N ILE A 335 -6.95 -5.68 24.35
CA ILE A 335 -5.71 -5.81 25.13
C ILE A 335 -4.59 -5.33 24.21
N ARG A 336 -3.77 -4.40 24.68
CA ARG A 336 -2.54 -4.04 23.97
C ARG A 336 -1.65 -5.28 23.95
N ARG A 337 -1.42 -5.85 22.77
CA ARG A 337 -0.60 -7.05 22.63
C ARG A 337 0.78 -6.63 22.13
N PRO A 338 1.86 -7.04 22.80
CA PRO A 338 3.19 -6.67 22.34
C PRO A 338 3.52 -7.42 21.05
N LEU A 339 4.00 -6.68 20.05
CA LEU A 339 4.40 -7.21 18.74
C LEU A 339 5.92 -7.22 18.57
N ASP A 340 6.58 -6.21 19.13
CA ASP A 340 8.03 -6.03 19.14
C ASP A 340 8.42 -5.04 20.24
N GLU A 341 9.72 -4.77 20.43
CA GLU A 341 10.18 -3.76 21.38
C GLU A 341 9.65 -2.36 21.03
N GLY A 342 8.89 -1.76 21.94
CA GLY A 342 8.27 -0.45 21.70
C GLY A 342 7.06 -0.47 20.75
N VAL A 343 6.61 -1.65 20.29
CA VAL A 343 5.54 -1.80 19.29
C VAL A 343 4.45 -2.75 19.80
N VAL A 344 3.19 -2.33 19.72
CA VAL A 344 2.03 -3.12 20.19
C VAL A 344 0.87 -3.07 19.20
N GLU A 345 0.04 -4.11 19.19
CA GLU A 345 -1.27 -4.10 18.55
C GLU A 345 -2.26 -3.35 19.44
N HIS A 346 -3.05 -2.46 18.84
CA HIS A 346 -4.21 -1.85 19.47
C HIS A 346 -5.31 -1.57 18.44
N ASN A 347 -6.54 -2.03 18.69
CA ASN A 347 -7.68 -1.84 17.78
C ASN A 347 -7.45 -2.35 16.34
N GLY A 348 -6.69 -3.43 16.18
CA GLY A 348 -6.36 -3.96 14.85
C GLY A 348 -5.37 -3.08 14.07
N GLU A 349 -4.63 -2.23 14.76
CA GLU A 349 -3.56 -1.40 14.18
C GLU A 349 -2.25 -1.60 14.95
N VAL A 350 -1.13 -1.42 14.27
CA VAL A 350 0.19 -1.34 14.89
C VAL A 350 0.38 0.06 15.46
N VAL A 351 0.62 0.13 16.77
CA VAL A 351 0.81 1.38 17.51
C VAL A 351 2.06 1.34 18.37
N LEU A 352 2.56 2.52 18.74
CA LEU A 352 3.65 2.62 19.71
C LEU A 352 3.22 2.19 21.12
N ALA A 353 4.11 1.46 21.79
CA ALA A 353 4.01 1.17 23.21
C ALA A 353 4.04 2.47 24.03
N ARG A 354 3.48 2.43 25.24
CA ARG A 354 3.50 3.62 26.13
C ARG A 354 4.92 4.01 26.54
N SER A 355 5.81 3.03 26.65
CA SER A 355 7.23 3.21 26.98
C SER A 355 8.08 3.63 25.78
N ALA A 356 7.57 3.56 24.56
CA ALA A 356 8.34 3.89 23.37
C ALA A 356 8.63 5.39 23.30
N LEU A 357 9.90 5.73 23.08
CA LEU A 357 10.40 7.09 22.93
C LEU A 357 10.99 7.26 21.52
N PRO A 358 10.18 7.66 20.51
CA PRO A 358 10.65 7.80 19.13
C PRO A 358 11.89 8.66 18.97
N SER A 359 12.04 9.72 19.79
CA SER A 359 13.20 10.62 19.75
C SER A 359 14.53 10.01 20.16
N LYS A 360 14.53 8.79 20.71
CA LYS A 360 15.73 8.08 21.15
C LYS A 360 15.99 6.78 20.40
N ASP A 361 15.07 6.36 19.53
CA ASP A 361 15.14 5.08 18.82
C ASP A 361 14.89 5.30 17.32
N PRO A 362 15.95 5.52 16.53
CA PRO A 362 15.82 5.68 15.08
C PRO A 362 15.39 4.39 14.37
N GLY A 363 15.62 3.21 14.96
CA GLY A 363 15.22 1.91 14.40
C GLY A 363 13.71 1.68 14.44
N LEU A 364 12.98 2.43 15.27
CA LEU A 364 11.55 2.26 15.50
C LEU A 364 10.69 2.41 14.23
N ILE A 365 11.14 3.19 13.23
CA ILE A 365 10.43 3.32 11.94
C ILE A 365 10.35 1.96 11.24
N LEU A 366 11.48 1.28 11.09
CA LEU A 366 11.57 -0.01 10.41
C LEU A 366 10.95 -1.13 11.26
N ARG A 367 11.12 -1.10 12.59
CA ARG A 367 10.50 -2.07 13.49
C ARG A 367 8.98 -2.04 13.43
N VAL A 368 8.38 -0.85 13.40
CA VAL A 368 6.92 -0.67 13.26
C VAL A 368 6.45 -1.17 11.89
N ALA A 369 7.18 -0.88 10.82
CA ALA A 369 6.85 -1.35 9.47
C ALA A 369 6.98 -2.87 9.34
N ALA A 370 8.04 -3.46 9.89
CA ALA A 370 8.25 -4.90 9.92
C ALA A 370 7.15 -5.62 10.74
N ALA A 371 6.76 -5.07 11.89
CA ALA A 371 5.64 -5.60 12.66
C ALA A 371 4.31 -5.51 11.90
N SER A 372 4.07 -4.41 11.18
CA SER A 372 2.89 -4.24 10.31
C SER A 372 2.86 -5.27 9.18
N ALA A 373 3.99 -5.49 8.52
CA ALA A 373 4.10 -6.45 7.44
C ALA A 373 3.92 -7.91 7.92
N ARG A 374 4.59 -8.29 9.02
CA ARG A 374 4.48 -9.65 9.59
C ARG A 374 3.07 -10.01 10.05
N THR A 375 2.34 -9.03 10.59
CA THR A 375 0.99 -9.25 11.16
C THR A 375 -0.13 -8.99 10.16
N GLY A 376 0.16 -8.32 9.03
CA GLY A 376 -0.85 -7.81 8.11
C GLY A 376 -1.70 -6.66 8.69
N LEU A 377 -1.39 -6.17 9.89
CA LEU A 377 -2.12 -5.08 10.52
C LEU A 377 -1.59 -3.73 10.03
N PRO A 378 -2.46 -2.78 9.67
CA PRO A 378 -2.04 -1.45 9.24
C PRO A 378 -1.39 -0.65 10.39
N MET A 379 -0.43 0.21 10.06
CA MET A 379 0.12 1.17 11.02
C MET A 379 -0.89 2.28 11.30
N ALA A 380 -1.07 2.62 12.57
CA ALA A 380 -1.95 3.73 12.94
C ALA A 380 -1.38 5.07 12.45
N ALA A 381 -2.25 5.94 11.91
CA ALA A 381 -1.85 7.26 11.42
C ALA A 381 -1.16 8.12 12.49
N SER A 382 -1.61 8.02 13.75
CA SER A 382 -0.99 8.71 14.88
C SER A 382 0.42 8.19 15.21
N THR A 383 0.69 6.92 14.97
CA THR A 383 2.03 6.33 15.12
C THR A 383 2.96 6.87 14.04
N LEU A 384 2.52 6.88 12.78
CA LEU A 384 3.30 7.43 11.68
C LEU A 384 3.58 8.93 11.84
N ALA A 385 2.58 9.71 12.24
CA ALA A 385 2.76 11.14 12.52
C ALA A 385 3.81 11.37 13.62
N ARG A 386 3.72 10.60 14.73
CA ARG A 386 4.68 10.72 15.82
C ARG A 386 6.09 10.30 15.42
N LEU A 387 6.23 9.27 14.58
CA LEU A 387 7.52 8.88 14.01
C LEU A 387 8.07 9.98 13.08
N ALA A 388 7.24 10.54 12.21
CA ALA A 388 7.64 11.61 11.29
C ALA A 388 8.10 12.88 12.04
N ASP A 389 7.49 13.20 13.17
CA ASP A 389 7.84 14.38 13.98
C ASP A 389 9.08 14.18 14.84
N PHE A 390 9.27 12.98 15.40
CA PHE A 390 10.23 12.79 16.50
C PHE A 390 11.32 11.76 16.22
N ALA A 391 11.14 10.81 15.31
CA ALA A 391 12.16 9.79 15.06
C ALA A 391 13.41 10.43 14.41
N PRO A 392 14.61 10.24 14.98
CA PRO A 392 15.84 10.76 14.40
C PRO A 392 16.22 9.97 13.15
N GLU A 393 17.09 10.56 12.31
CA GLU A 393 17.70 9.84 11.20
C GLU A 393 18.61 8.71 11.72
N LEU A 394 18.68 7.62 10.95
CA LEU A 394 19.61 6.53 11.23
C LEU A 394 21.04 7.01 10.97
N ARG A 395 21.94 6.79 11.93
CA ARG A 395 23.37 7.04 11.73
C ARG A 395 23.90 6.12 10.64
N GLU A 396 24.83 6.61 9.82
CA GLU A 396 25.53 5.80 8.83
C GLU A 396 26.87 5.27 9.40
N PRO A 397 27.21 3.97 9.22
CA PRO A 397 26.33 2.91 8.73
C PRO A 397 25.18 2.62 9.70
N TRP A 398 24.04 2.15 9.16
CA TRP A 398 22.87 1.84 9.96
C TRP A 398 23.18 0.79 11.04
N PRO A 399 22.50 0.85 12.21
CA PRO A 399 22.53 -0.25 13.17
C PRO A 399 22.05 -1.56 12.55
N ALA A 400 22.65 -2.68 12.96
CA ALA A 400 22.34 -4.02 12.44
C ALA A 400 20.85 -4.38 12.57
N ASP A 401 20.18 -3.97 13.66
CA ASP A 401 18.75 -4.23 13.83
C ASP A 401 17.88 -3.48 12.82
N ALA A 402 18.27 -2.27 12.41
CA ALA A 402 17.53 -1.52 11.41
C ALA A 402 17.61 -2.23 10.05
N LEU A 403 18.80 -2.73 9.66
CA LEU A 403 18.95 -3.57 8.48
C LEU A 403 18.13 -4.86 8.60
N SER A 404 18.17 -5.53 9.76
CA SER A 404 17.39 -6.73 10.04
C SER A 404 15.88 -6.47 9.87
N ASP A 405 15.35 -5.39 10.45
CA ASP A 405 13.94 -5.01 10.33
C ASP A 405 13.56 -4.67 8.88
N LEU A 406 14.45 -4.03 8.12
CA LEU A 406 14.26 -3.82 6.68
C LEU A 406 14.16 -5.16 5.94
N LEU A 407 15.07 -6.11 6.21
CA LEU A 407 15.03 -7.44 5.59
C LEU A 407 13.78 -8.23 5.99
N VAL A 408 13.31 -8.10 7.23
CA VAL A 408 12.04 -8.68 7.66
C VAL A 408 10.88 -8.07 6.87
N LEU A 409 10.81 -6.74 6.76
CA LEU A 409 9.79 -6.05 5.98
C LEU A 409 9.78 -6.57 4.54
N LEU A 410 10.92 -6.56 3.85
CA LEU A 410 11.02 -6.98 2.44
C LEU A 410 10.78 -8.48 2.24
N GLY A 411 11.16 -9.31 3.23
CA GLY A 411 10.94 -10.75 3.20
C GLY A 411 9.48 -11.19 3.39
N THR A 412 8.56 -10.28 3.72
CA THR A 412 7.13 -10.59 3.88
C THR A 412 6.35 -10.65 2.57
N GLY A 413 7.02 -10.44 1.42
CA GLY A 413 6.37 -10.50 0.11
C GLY A 413 5.27 -9.43 -0.02
N PRO A 414 4.08 -9.78 -0.54
CA PRO A 414 2.99 -8.81 -0.74
C PRO A 414 2.56 -8.03 0.51
N HIS A 415 2.82 -8.52 1.73
CA HIS A 415 2.45 -7.80 2.95
C HIS A 415 3.30 -6.55 3.22
N MET A 416 4.44 -6.37 2.54
CA MET A 416 5.30 -5.18 2.67
C MET A 416 4.73 -3.94 1.96
N ILE A 417 3.84 -4.16 0.99
CA ILE A 417 3.29 -3.14 0.09
C ILE A 417 2.62 -2.00 0.87
N ALA A 418 1.67 -2.32 1.76
CA ALA A 418 0.89 -1.33 2.47
C ALA A 418 1.73 -0.57 3.53
N PRO A 419 2.63 -1.24 4.28
CA PRO A 419 3.57 -0.54 5.15
C PRO A 419 4.47 0.46 4.41
N ILE A 420 5.08 0.07 3.27
CA ILE A 420 5.94 0.96 2.49
C ILE A 420 5.14 2.13 1.93
N GLU A 421 3.93 1.89 1.41
CA GLU A 421 3.02 2.95 0.96
C GLU A 421 2.77 3.96 2.09
N ALA A 422 2.46 3.48 3.29
CA ALA A 422 2.20 4.34 4.44
C ALA A 422 3.44 5.14 4.89
N LEU A 423 4.63 4.53 4.85
CA LEU A 423 5.89 5.23 5.11
C LEU A 423 6.17 6.30 4.03
N ASP A 424 5.91 6.00 2.76
CA ASP A 424 6.13 6.93 1.65
C ASP A 424 5.17 8.12 1.68
N ARG A 425 3.87 7.86 1.93
CA ARG A 425 2.86 8.93 2.05
C ARG A 425 3.08 9.84 3.25
N THR A 426 3.80 9.37 4.28
CA THR A 426 4.18 10.18 5.45
C THR A 426 5.60 10.75 5.37
N GLY A 427 6.34 10.44 4.30
CA GLY A 427 7.71 10.92 4.05
C GLY A 427 8.80 10.20 4.84
N LEU A 428 8.44 9.21 5.66
CA LEU A 428 9.39 8.37 6.38
C LEU A 428 10.22 7.51 5.43
N TRP A 429 9.63 7.01 4.33
CA TRP A 429 10.36 6.18 3.36
C TRP A 429 11.47 6.96 2.64
N GLY A 430 11.18 8.20 2.22
CA GLY A 430 12.18 9.07 1.59
C GLY A 430 13.31 9.49 2.54
N ARG A 431 13.11 9.44 3.86
CA ARG A 431 14.21 9.63 4.83
C ARG A 431 15.14 8.42 4.91
N LEU A 432 14.58 7.21 4.76
CA LEU A 432 15.34 5.96 4.76
C LEU A 432 16.06 5.72 3.42
N ILE A 433 15.42 6.08 2.32
CA ILE A 433 15.94 5.92 0.96
C ILE A 433 15.79 7.26 0.20
N PRO A 434 16.71 8.22 0.40
CA PRO A 434 16.66 9.53 -0.26
C PRO A 434 16.61 9.46 -1.79
N GLU A 435 17.21 8.42 -2.39
CA GLU A 435 17.22 8.17 -3.83
C GLU A 435 15.81 7.95 -4.39
N TRP A 436 14.85 7.56 -3.53
CA TRP A 436 13.47 7.28 -3.88
C TRP A 436 12.76 8.47 -4.52
N GLY A 437 13.13 9.71 -4.14
CA GLY A 437 12.49 10.92 -4.66
C GLY A 437 12.53 11.03 -6.19
N ALA A 438 13.53 10.46 -6.85
CA ALA A 438 13.62 10.50 -8.31
C ALA A 438 12.68 9.51 -9.01
N VAL A 439 12.42 8.35 -8.39
CA VAL A 439 11.57 7.29 -8.94
C VAL A 439 10.12 7.35 -8.42
N ARG A 440 9.88 8.08 -7.35
CA ARG A 440 8.56 8.24 -6.73
C ARG A 440 7.53 8.77 -7.71
N ASP A 441 6.45 8.03 -7.90
CA ASP A 441 5.35 8.33 -8.83
C ASP A 441 5.82 8.54 -10.29
N LEU A 442 7.03 8.09 -10.64
CA LEU A 442 7.59 8.24 -11.98
C LEU A 442 6.86 7.28 -12.93
N PRO A 443 6.12 7.77 -13.94
CA PRO A 443 5.46 6.89 -14.91
C PRO A 443 6.49 6.10 -15.73
N PRO A 444 6.19 4.84 -16.06
CA PRO A 444 7.06 4.06 -16.93
C PRO A 444 7.06 4.64 -18.34
N ARG A 445 8.18 4.46 -19.06
CA ARG A 445 8.27 4.86 -20.47
C ARG A 445 7.68 3.83 -21.43
N ASP A 446 7.70 2.56 -21.05
CA ASP A 446 7.15 1.46 -21.82
C ASP A 446 5.72 1.16 -21.36
N PRO A 447 4.72 1.12 -22.26
CA PRO A 447 3.32 0.85 -21.93
C PRO A 447 3.05 -0.54 -21.33
N ILE A 448 3.99 -1.49 -21.44
CA ILE A 448 3.86 -2.83 -20.86
C ILE A 448 3.88 -2.79 -19.32
N HIS A 449 4.47 -1.73 -18.73
CA HIS A 449 4.53 -1.59 -17.28
C HIS A 449 3.18 -1.13 -16.71
N THR A 450 2.65 -1.92 -15.79
CA THR A 450 1.40 -1.60 -15.05
C THR A 450 1.60 -0.47 -14.05
N TRP A 451 2.79 -0.37 -13.45
CA TRP A 451 3.05 0.45 -12.28
C TRP A 451 3.98 1.63 -12.58
N THR A 452 3.88 2.68 -11.76
CA THR A 452 4.97 3.67 -11.64
C THR A 452 6.25 2.98 -11.17
N VAL A 453 7.41 3.56 -11.49
CA VAL A 453 8.72 2.92 -11.23
C VAL A 453 8.89 2.56 -9.75
N ASP A 454 8.57 3.47 -8.84
CA ASP A 454 8.62 3.22 -7.40
C ASP A 454 7.70 2.08 -6.96
N ARG A 455 6.46 2.02 -7.47
CA ARG A 455 5.55 0.93 -7.16
C ARG A 455 6.05 -0.39 -7.75
N HIS A 456 6.57 -0.36 -8.97
CA HIS A 456 7.20 -1.50 -9.62
C HIS A 456 8.37 -2.07 -8.80
N LEU A 457 9.21 -1.22 -8.21
CA LEU A 457 10.28 -1.66 -7.30
C LEU A 457 9.73 -2.43 -6.08
N VAL A 458 8.64 -1.93 -5.48
CA VAL A 458 7.98 -2.59 -4.34
C VAL A 458 7.34 -3.91 -4.77
N GLU A 459 6.67 -3.97 -5.93
CA GLU A 459 6.08 -5.21 -6.47
C GLU A 459 7.15 -6.24 -6.84
N THR A 460 8.27 -5.80 -7.41
CA THR A 460 9.42 -6.65 -7.75
C THR A 460 10.02 -7.25 -6.49
N ALA A 461 10.22 -6.45 -5.45
CA ALA A 461 10.68 -6.95 -4.15
C ALA A 461 9.66 -7.87 -3.47
N ALA A 462 8.35 -7.61 -3.61
CA ALA A 462 7.30 -8.50 -3.12
C ALA A 462 7.35 -9.88 -3.81
N ASN A 463 7.50 -9.92 -5.14
CA ASN A 463 7.68 -11.16 -5.90
C ASN A 463 8.99 -11.87 -5.51
N ALA A 464 10.07 -11.12 -5.32
CA ALA A 464 11.36 -11.66 -4.90
C ALA A 464 11.30 -12.27 -3.49
N GLY A 465 10.48 -11.70 -2.58
CA GLY A 465 10.20 -12.25 -1.25
C GLY A 465 9.63 -13.67 -1.30
N SER A 466 8.83 -14.01 -2.32
CA SER A 466 8.33 -15.37 -2.56
C SER A 466 9.36 -16.33 -3.18
N MET A 467 10.57 -15.84 -3.48
CA MET A 467 11.65 -16.60 -4.11
C MET A 467 12.88 -16.74 -3.21
N THR A 468 12.81 -16.30 -1.95
CA THR A 468 13.97 -16.31 -1.02
C THR A 468 14.58 -17.69 -0.85
N THR A 469 13.80 -18.78 -0.93
CA THR A 469 14.31 -20.15 -0.83
C THR A 469 14.99 -20.66 -2.11
N ARG A 470 14.97 -19.90 -3.22
CA ARG A 470 15.60 -20.28 -4.49
C ARG A 470 17.05 -19.82 -4.61
N VAL A 471 17.51 -18.92 -3.76
CA VAL A 471 18.85 -18.30 -3.83
C VAL A 471 19.63 -18.53 -2.54
N SER A 472 20.96 -18.49 -2.64
CA SER A 472 21.89 -18.57 -1.49
C SER A 472 21.95 -17.29 -0.65
N ARG A 473 21.60 -16.12 -1.23
CA ARG A 473 21.61 -14.80 -0.58
C ARG A 473 20.24 -14.09 -0.68
N PRO A 474 19.21 -14.56 0.04
CA PRO A 474 17.86 -13.99 -0.03
C PRO A 474 17.80 -12.53 0.41
N ASP A 475 18.70 -12.12 1.30
CA ASP A 475 18.88 -10.74 1.73
C ASP A 475 19.28 -9.81 0.58
N LEU A 476 20.30 -10.20 -0.21
CA LEU A 476 20.72 -9.44 -1.39
C LEU A 476 19.68 -9.51 -2.51
N LEU A 477 18.91 -10.60 -2.60
CA LEU A 477 17.82 -10.71 -3.56
C LEU A 477 16.75 -9.65 -3.31
N VAL A 478 16.21 -9.56 -2.09
CA VAL A 478 15.13 -8.62 -1.79
C VAL A 478 15.60 -7.17 -1.77
N LEU A 479 16.84 -6.90 -1.31
CA LEU A 479 17.45 -5.58 -1.40
C LEU A 479 17.68 -5.17 -2.85
N GLY A 480 18.31 -6.04 -3.64
CA GLY A 480 18.58 -5.82 -5.05
C GLY A 480 17.30 -5.60 -5.85
N ALA A 481 16.25 -6.39 -5.59
CA ALA A 481 14.93 -6.22 -6.19
C ALA A 481 14.32 -4.83 -5.91
N LEU A 482 14.42 -4.35 -4.66
CA LEU A 482 13.91 -3.03 -4.27
C LEU A 482 14.68 -1.89 -4.95
N ILE A 483 15.96 -2.09 -5.29
CA ILE A 483 16.82 -1.00 -5.76
C ILE A 483 17.28 -1.09 -7.22
N HIS A 484 16.97 -2.19 -7.92
CA HIS A 484 17.53 -2.48 -9.25
C HIS A 484 17.32 -1.36 -10.27
N ASP A 485 16.22 -0.62 -10.12
CA ASP A 485 15.78 0.42 -11.03
C ASP A 485 15.85 1.83 -10.44
N LEU A 486 16.51 2.01 -9.27
CA LEU A 486 16.69 3.33 -8.66
C LEU A 486 17.42 4.32 -9.57
N GLY A 487 18.19 3.85 -10.55
CA GLY A 487 18.86 4.71 -11.54
C GLY A 487 17.91 5.39 -12.54
N LYS A 488 16.65 4.96 -12.66
CA LYS A 488 15.66 5.59 -13.57
C LYS A 488 15.40 7.04 -13.17
N GLY A 489 15.03 7.87 -14.16
CA GLY A 489 14.76 9.30 -13.98
C GLY A 489 16.00 10.22 -13.97
N ARG A 490 17.22 9.70 -14.20
CA ARG A 490 18.48 10.48 -14.10
C ARG A 490 19.22 10.76 -15.41
N GLY A 491 18.58 10.55 -16.57
CA GLY A 491 19.09 10.99 -17.88
C GLY A 491 20.28 10.23 -18.47
N ALA A 492 20.80 9.20 -17.78
CA ALA A 492 21.85 8.30 -18.25
C ALA A 492 21.36 6.84 -18.25
N ASP A 493 22.23 5.90 -18.62
CA ASP A 493 21.96 4.46 -18.48
C ASP A 493 21.64 4.14 -17.00
N HIS A 494 20.39 3.78 -16.76
CA HIS A 494 19.85 3.52 -15.44
C HIS A 494 20.56 2.37 -14.73
N SER A 495 21.09 1.37 -15.44
CA SER A 495 21.81 0.26 -14.81
C SER A 495 23.21 0.68 -14.35
N VAL A 496 23.87 1.62 -15.03
CA VAL A 496 25.15 2.21 -14.58
C VAL A 496 24.93 3.07 -13.34
N VAL A 497 24.01 4.04 -13.44
CA VAL A 497 23.70 4.96 -12.34
C VAL A 497 23.15 4.18 -11.14
N GLY A 498 22.29 3.19 -11.39
CA GLY A 498 21.76 2.29 -10.37
C GLY A 498 22.86 1.55 -9.61
N ALA A 499 23.91 1.09 -10.29
CA ALA A 499 25.03 0.39 -9.64
C ALA A 499 25.84 1.31 -8.70
N GLU A 500 26.01 2.58 -9.08
CA GLU A 500 26.63 3.60 -8.21
C GLU A 500 25.74 3.91 -6.99
N LEU A 501 24.43 4.03 -7.19
CA LEU A 501 23.47 4.21 -6.09
C LEU A 501 23.44 2.98 -5.17
N ALA A 502 23.53 1.77 -5.72
CA ALA A 502 23.60 0.54 -4.93
C ALA A 502 24.83 0.49 -4.02
N ASN A 503 25.97 1.03 -4.46
CA ASN A 503 27.13 1.19 -3.59
C ASN A 503 26.85 2.16 -2.44
N GLN A 504 26.20 3.30 -2.72
CA GLN A 504 25.85 4.29 -1.69
C GLN A 504 24.86 3.71 -0.68
N VAL A 505 23.80 3.07 -1.17
CA VAL A 505 22.78 2.42 -0.35
C VAL A 505 23.39 1.30 0.50
N GLY A 506 24.18 0.41 -0.10
CA GLY A 506 24.80 -0.71 0.59
C GLY A 506 25.74 -0.27 1.73
N ASN A 507 26.57 0.74 1.49
CA ASN A 507 27.42 1.33 2.54
C ASN A 507 26.59 2.01 3.64
N ARG A 508 25.54 2.76 3.27
CA ARG A 508 24.65 3.46 4.22
C ARG A 508 23.95 2.48 5.16
N ILE A 509 23.39 1.40 4.62
CA ILE A 509 22.65 0.41 5.41
C ILE A 509 23.58 -0.58 6.16
N GLY A 510 24.90 -0.45 6.00
CA GLY A 510 25.89 -1.22 6.76
C GLY A 510 26.19 -2.61 6.21
N LEU A 511 26.06 -2.84 4.90
CA LEU A 511 26.50 -4.09 4.27
C LEU A 511 28.02 -4.23 4.28
N TRP A 512 28.50 -5.48 4.31
CA TRP A 512 29.92 -5.78 4.14
C TRP A 512 30.40 -5.40 2.72
N PRO A 513 31.68 -5.02 2.54
CA PRO A 513 32.18 -4.58 1.22
C PRO A 513 31.94 -5.57 0.08
N ASP A 514 32.05 -6.88 0.34
CA ASP A 514 31.78 -7.92 -0.66
C ASP A 514 30.31 -7.99 -1.05
N ASP A 515 29.41 -7.79 -0.08
CA ASP A 515 27.97 -7.75 -0.29
C ASP A 515 27.56 -6.50 -1.08
N VAL A 516 28.18 -5.36 -0.78
CA VAL A 516 28.01 -4.11 -1.55
C VAL A 516 28.43 -4.33 -3.01
N MET A 517 29.55 -5.01 -3.25
CA MET A 517 30.00 -5.36 -4.60
C MET A 517 29.01 -6.27 -5.32
N ILE A 518 28.51 -7.33 -4.67
CA ILE A 518 27.51 -8.24 -5.26
C ILE A 518 26.22 -7.47 -5.58
N LEU A 519 25.72 -6.67 -4.65
CA LEU A 519 24.52 -5.84 -4.82
C LEU A 519 24.68 -4.86 -5.98
N SER A 520 25.81 -4.16 -6.05
CA SER A 520 26.12 -3.23 -7.16
C SER A 520 26.17 -3.94 -8.51
N LYS A 521 26.79 -5.13 -8.59
CA LYS A 521 26.81 -5.95 -9.82
C LYS A 521 25.42 -6.48 -10.17
N MET A 522 24.62 -6.86 -9.19
CA MET A 522 23.24 -7.29 -9.39
C MET A 522 22.41 -6.18 -10.05
N VAL A 523 22.54 -4.95 -9.56
CA VAL A 523 21.90 -3.78 -10.19
C VAL A 523 22.50 -3.48 -11.57
N ARG A 524 23.82 -3.56 -11.73
CA ARG A 524 24.49 -3.29 -13.00
C ARG A 524 24.03 -4.22 -14.13
N TYR A 525 23.80 -5.48 -13.81
CA TYR A 525 23.57 -6.57 -14.76
C TYR A 525 22.16 -7.17 -14.70
N HIS A 526 21.18 -6.51 -14.08
CA HIS A 526 19.82 -7.05 -13.92
C HIS A 526 19.12 -7.40 -15.25
N LEU A 527 19.47 -6.72 -16.35
CA LEU A 527 18.95 -7.00 -17.69
C LEU A 527 19.73 -8.09 -18.46
N LEU A 528 20.90 -8.54 -17.96
CA LEU A 528 21.81 -9.42 -18.70
C LEU A 528 21.12 -10.73 -19.10
N LEU A 529 20.51 -11.45 -18.15
CA LEU A 529 19.91 -12.75 -18.44
C LEU A 529 18.67 -12.63 -19.35
N PRO A 530 17.70 -11.72 -19.10
CA PRO A 530 16.59 -11.50 -20.02
C PRO A 530 17.03 -11.14 -21.45
N GLU A 531 18.02 -10.25 -21.60
CA GLU A 531 18.48 -9.82 -22.92
C GLU A 531 19.23 -10.93 -23.66
N VAL A 532 20.15 -11.64 -22.99
CA VAL A 532 20.90 -12.74 -23.61
C VAL A 532 19.95 -13.88 -23.98
N ALA A 533 19.07 -14.29 -23.06
CA ALA A 533 18.17 -15.42 -23.29
C ALA A 533 17.19 -15.20 -24.45
N THR A 534 16.81 -13.95 -24.74
CA THR A 534 15.83 -13.62 -25.78
C THR A 534 16.45 -13.15 -27.10
N ARG A 535 17.71 -12.69 -27.10
CA ARG A 535 18.35 -12.09 -28.28
C ARG A 535 19.56 -12.85 -28.81
N ARG A 536 20.07 -13.87 -28.10
CA ARG A 536 21.26 -14.64 -28.49
C ARG A 536 20.92 -16.12 -28.65
N ASP A 537 21.77 -16.81 -29.41
CA ASP A 537 21.73 -18.27 -29.52
C ASP A 537 22.37 -18.87 -28.26
N LEU A 538 21.58 -19.69 -27.54
CA LEU A 538 22.04 -20.37 -26.33
C LEU A 538 22.94 -21.57 -26.65
N ASP A 539 22.85 -22.13 -27.86
CA ASP A 539 23.66 -23.26 -28.34
C ASP A 539 25.10 -22.88 -28.69
N ASP A 540 25.38 -21.58 -28.86
CA ASP A 540 26.74 -21.07 -28.99
C ASP A 540 27.46 -21.08 -27.62
N PRO A 541 28.53 -21.88 -27.45
CA PRO A 541 29.32 -21.89 -26.21
C PRO A 541 29.89 -20.51 -25.85
N ALA A 542 30.16 -19.65 -26.83
CA ALA A 542 30.68 -18.29 -26.59
C ALA A 542 29.64 -17.40 -25.88
N THR A 543 28.34 -17.62 -26.12
CA THR A 543 27.26 -16.90 -25.42
C THR A 543 27.28 -17.23 -23.92
N VAL A 544 27.36 -18.51 -23.57
CA VAL A 544 27.38 -18.99 -22.18
C VAL A 544 28.66 -18.54 -21.47
N GLN A 545 29.81 -18.67 -22.13
CA GLN A 545 31.09 -18.20 -21.60
C GLN A 545 31.08 -16.69 -21.34
N GLY A 546 30.54 -15.89 -22.28
CA GLY A 546 30.45 -14.44 -22.15
C GLY A 546 29.61 -14.01 -20.93
N VAL A 547 28.53 -14.73 -20.61
CA VAL A 547 27.75 -14.48 -19.39
C VAL A 547 28.59 -14.78 -18.15
N VAL A 548 29.24 -15.94 -18.08
CA VAL A 548 30.04 -16.34 -16.92
C VAL A 548 31.21 -15.38 -16.68
N ASP A 549 31.91 -14.97 -17.74
CA ASP A 549 33.01 -14.01 -17.67
C ASP A 549 32.52 -12.63 -17.20
N THR A 550 31.36 -12.17 -17.69
CA THR A 550 30.75 -10.89 -17.26
C THR A 550 30.42 -10.91 -15.77
N LEU A 551 29.95 -12.04 -15.25
CA LEU A 551 29.64 -12.23 -13.83
C LEU A 551 30.90 -12.54 -12.98
N GLY A 552 32.08 -12.64 -13.59
CA GLY A 552 33.34 -12.95 -12.92
C GLY A 552 33.35 -14.33 -12.27
N GLY A 553 32.66 -15.31 -12.85
CA GLY A 553 32.58 -16.66 -12.31
C GLY A 553 31.67 -16.80 -11.06
N SER A 554 30.91 -15.77 -10.68
CA SER A 554 30.11 -15.80 -9.46
C SER A 554 28.81 -16.59 -9.63
N LYS A 555 28.76 -17.78 -9.02
CA LYS A 555 27.53 -18.59 -8.91
C LYS A 555 26.42 -17.87 -8.14
N VAL A 556 26.75 -17.22 -7.03
CA VAL A 556 25.81 -16.43 -6.23
C VAL A 556 25.15 -15.33 -7.05
N LEU A 557 25.93 -14.56 -7.82
CA LEU A 557 25.39 -13.48 -8.65
C LEU A 557 24.48 -14.02 -9.78
N LEU A 558 24.84 -15.16 -10.38
CA LEU A 558 23.99 -15.82 -11.38
C LEU A 558 22.63 -16.25 -10.79
N GLU A 559 22.63 -16.86 -9.60
CA GLU A 559 21.40 -17.25 -8.89
C GLU A 559 20.52 -16.03 -8.59
N LEU A 560 21.12 -14.94 -8.08
CA LEU A 560 20.42 -13.70 -7.76
C LEU A 560 19.81 -13.04 -9.00
N LEU A 561 20.57 -12.93 -10.10
CA LEU A 561 20.09 -12.34 -11.35
C LEU A 561 18.97 -13.17 -11.98
N ALA A 562 19.01 -14.50 -11.87
CA ALA A 562 17.96 -15.37 -12.37
C ALA A 562 16.64 -15.14 -11.62
N ALA A 563 16.68 -15.11 -10.28
CA ALA A 563 15.51 -14.84 -9.46
C ALA A 563 14.99 -13.41 -9.64
N LEU A 564 15.89 -12.42 -9.73
CA LEU A 564 15.51 -11.02 -10.00
C LEU A 564 14.80 -10.87 -11.35
N ALA A 565 15.32 -11.50 -12.40
CA ALA A 565 14.72 -11.45 -13.74
C ALA A 565 13.29 -12.00 -13.77
N GLU A 566 13.01 -13.05 -12.99
CA GLU A 566 11.66 -13.60 -12.81
C GLU A 566 10.77 -12.61 -12.04
N ALA A 567 11.23 -12.11 -10.89
CA ALA A 567 10.48 -11.19 -10.04
C ALA A 567 10.13 -9.86 -10.74
N ASP A 568 11.08 -9.29 -11.48
CA ASP A 568 10.92 -8.07 -12.28
C ASP A 568 9.91 -8.29 -13.41
N SER A 569 10.02 -9.41 -14.13
CA SER A 569 9.08 -9.75 -15.20
C SER A 569 7.65 -9.93 -14.68
N LEU A 570 7.47 -10.55 -13.51
CA LEU A 570 6.16 -10.69 -12.86
C LEU A 570 5.58 -9.32 -12.42
N ALA A 571 6.45 -8.40 -11.99
CA ALA A 571 6.05 -7.06 -11.58
C ALA A 571 5.84 -6.09 -12.75
N THR A 572 6.33 -6.39 -13.96
CA THR A 572 6.19 -5.51 -15.12
C THR A 572 4.72 -5.42 -15.55
N GLY A 573 4.09 -6.56 -15.83
CA GLY A 573 2.69 -6.59 -16.26
C GLY A 573 2.20 -7.99 -16.65
N PRO A 574 0.89 -8.15 -16.88
CA PRO A 574 0.31 -9.44 -17.25
C PRO A 574 0.96 -10.01 -18.51
N GLY A 575 1.35 -11.29 -18.46
CA GLY A 575 1.91 -12.01 -19.62
C GLY A 575 3.37 -11.71 -19.98
N VAL A 576 4.07 -10.83 -19.24
CA VAL A 576 5.50 -10.54 -19.46
C VAL A 576 6.38 -11.73 -19.04
N TRP A 577 6.00 -12.41 -17.97
CA TRP A 577 6.55 -13.70 -17.59
C TRP A 577 5.62 -14.82 -18.06
N GLY A 578 6.15 -15.75 -18.85
CA GLY A 578 5.42 -16.91 -19.36
C GLY A 578 6.35 -18.08 -19.62
N ASP A 579 5.78 -19.24 -19.91
CA ASP A 579 6.49 -20.53 -20.03
C ASP A 579 7.71 -20.47 -20.95
N TRP A 580 7.58 -19.74 -22.07
CA TRP A 580 8.66 -19.55 -23.04
C TRP A 580 9.85 -18.78 -22.45
N LYS A 581 9.63 -17.62 -21.82
CA LYS A 581 10.70 -16.79 -21.23
C LYS A 581 11.37 -17.50 -20.05
N SER A 582 10.56 -18.15 -19.21
CA SER A 582 11.03 -19.00 -18.10
C SER A 582 11.94 -20.12 -18.59
N SER A 583 11.56 -20.83 -19.66
CA SER A 583 12.36 -21.92 -20.23
C SER A 583 13.70 -21.45 -20.76
N LEU A 584 13.74 -20.30 -21.46
CA LEU A 584 14.97 -19.75 -22.03
C LEU A 584 15.96 -19.29 -20.96
N ILE A 585 15.50 -18.51 -19.98
CA ILE A 585 16.34 -18.05 -18.87
C ILE A 585 16.82 -19.26 -18.06
N GLY A 586 15.93 -20.22 -17.78
CA GLY A 586 16.27 -21.44 -17.07
C GLY A 586 17.34 -22.27 -17.80
N GLU A 587 17.26 -22.38 -19.13
CA GLU A 587 18.27 -23.11 -19.93
C GLU A 587 19.63 -22.40 -19.93
N LEU A 588 19.64 -21.07 -20.09
CA LEU A 588 20.86 -20.28 -19.99
C LEU A 588 21.52 -20.46 -18.61
N VAL A 589 20.76 -20.34 -17.53
CA VAL A 589 21.26 -20.51 -16.15
C VAL A 589 21.81 -21.93 -15.94
N ARG A 590 21.11 -22.98 -16.40
CA ARG A 590 21.61 -24.36 -16.32
C ARG A 590 22.94 -24.54 -17.04
N ARG A 591 23.11 -23.95 -18.23
CA ARG A 591 24.36 -24.00 -19.00
C ARG A 591 25.50 -23.28 -18.28
N CYS A 592 25.24 -22.09 -17.74
CA CYS A 592 26.22 -21.35 -16.95
C CYS A 592 26.64 -22.13 -15.69
N LEU A 593 25.69 -22.72 -14.96
CA LEU A 593 25.98 -23.53 -13.77
C LEU A 593 26.87 -24.74 -14.10
N ARG A 594 26.61 -25.45 -15.20
CA ARG A 594 27.48 -26.56 -15.64
C ARG A 594 28.92 -26.13 -15.93
N LEU A 595 29.13 -24.90 -16.39
CA LEU A 595 30.46 -24.34 -16.61
C LEU A 595 31.14 -23.95 -15.28
N LEU A 596 30.35 -23.51 -14.31
CA LEU A 596 30.79 -23.04 -12.99
C LEU A 596 31.03 -24.15 -11.97
N ASP A 597 30.49 -25.35 -12.16
CA ASP A 597 30.62 -26.49 -11.23
C ASP A 597 32.05 -27.08 -11.23
N ARG A 598 32.96 -26.30 -10.64
CA ARG A 598 34.16 -26.68 -9.90
C ARG A 598 34.34 -25.65 -8.77
N GLY A 599 33.69 -25.82 -7.61
CA GLY A 599 33.85 -24.83 -6.53
C GLY A 599 33.24 -25.17 -5.16
N GLU A 600 34.15 -25.16 -4.18
CA GLU A 600 34.14 -25.00 -2.70
C GLU A 600 32.87 -25.17 -1.84
N LEU A 601 33.04 -25.97 -0.78
CA LEU A 601 32.07 -26.25 0.29
C LEU A 601 32.23 -25.22 1.45
N PRO A 602 31.18 -24.97 2.26
CA PRO A 602 31.22 -24.06 3.41
C PRO A 602 32.02 -24.64 4.60
N VAL A 603 33.08 -23.94 5.07
CA VAL A 603 33.96 -24.37 6.18
C VAL A 603 33.64 -23.56 7.45
N PRO A 604 33.59 -24.16 8.66
CA PRO A 604 33.41 -23.43 9.91
C PRO A 604 34.64 -22.59 10.30
N GLU A 605 34.42 -21.49 11.03
CA GLU A 605 35.50 -20.70 11.65
C GLU A 605 36.11 -21.44 12.85
N PRO A 606 37.44 -21.37 13.09
CA PRO A 606 38.08 -22.07 14.20
C PRO A 606 37.71 -21.50 15.59
N LEU A 607 37.65 -22.36 16.61
CA LEU A 607 37.43 -21.97 18.01
C LEU A 607 38.58 -21.10 18.57
N THR A 608 38.25 -20.15 19.45
CA THR A 608 39.24 -19.36 20.19
C THR A 608 39.89 -20.19 21.31
N ALA A 609 41.08 -19.78 21.77
CA ALA A 609 41.80 -20.47 22.84
C ALA A 609 40.99 -20.52 24.16
N GLU A 610 40.29 -19.43 24.49
CA GLU A 610 39.45 -19.33 25.69
C GLU A 610 38.29 -20.33 25.69
N LEU A 611 37.60 -20.49 24.54
CA LEU A 611 36.51 -21.46 24.37
C LEU A 611 37.02 -22.91 24.43
N THR A 612 38.26 -23.11 23.99
CA THR A 612 38.94 -24.42 24.02
C THR A 612 39.22 -24.84 25.47
N GLU A 613 39.78 -23.94 26.29
CA GLU A 613 40.05 -24.20 27.72
C GLU A 613 38.75 -24.46 28.52
N LEU A 614 37.70 -23.68 28.26
CA LEU A 614 36.38 -23.88 28.89
C LEU A 614 35.74 -25.21 28.50
N ALA A 615 35.93 -25.67 27.25
CA ALA A 615 35.43 -26.96 26.79
C ALA A 615 36.16 -28.14 27.44
N GLU A 616 37.47 -28.03 27.66
CA GLU A 616 38.31 -29.03 28.33
C GLU A 616 38.05 -29.11 29.84
N ALA A 617 37.68 -28.00 30.48
CA ALA A 617 37.30 -27.98 31.90
C ALA A 617 36.03 -28.80 32.19
N GLY A 618 35.16 -29.00 31.19
CA GLY A 618 33.95 -29.80 31.26
C GLY A 618 32.79 -29.17 32.05
N GLY A 619 31.61 -29.79 31.96
CA GLY A 619 30.38 -29.31 32.62
C GLY A 619 29.56 -28.33 31.79
N VAL A 620 28.54 -27.70 32.40
CA VAL A 620 27.64 -26.75 31.71
C VAL A 620 28.04 -25.30 32.02
N SER A 621 28.40 -24.55 30.97
CA SER A 621 28.67 -23.11 31.01
C SER A 621 27.75 -22.37 30.06
N VAL A 622 27.29 -21.18 30.48
CA VAL A 622 26.55 -20.24 29.64
C VAL A 622 27.13 -18.86 29.89
N GLU A 623 27.49 -18.17 28.82
CA GLU A 623 27.94 -16.79 28.83
C GLU A 623 27.03 -15.96 27.93
N LEU A 624 26.73 -14.73 28.33
CA LEU A 624 25.94 -13.78 27.54
C LEU A 624 26.65 -12.44 27.56
N VAL A 625 27.03 -11.97 26.38
CA VAL A 625 27.78 -10.73 26.19
C VAL A 625 26.98 -9.79 25.29
N SER A 626 26.84 -8.53 25.70
CA SER A 626 26.26 -7.50 24.84
C SER A 626 27.16 -7.27 23.64
N THR A 627 26.57 -7.22 22.46
CA THR A 627 27.31 -6.80 21.25
C THR A 627 27.42 -5.26 21.20
N ASP A 628 28.05 -4.74 20.15
CA ASP A 628 28.09 -3.29 19.87
C ASP A 628 26.70 -2.67 19.65
N ASN A 629 25.67 -3.52 19.48
CA ASN A 629 24.28 -3.13 19.34
C ASN A 629 23.49 -3.42 20.64
N PRO A 630 22.75 -2.41 21.18
CA PRO A 630 22.03 -2.53 22.46
C PRO A 630 20.92 -3.58 22.52
N HIS A 631 20.44 -4.10 21.39
CA HIS A 631 19.36 -5.11 21.37
C HIS A 631 19.81 -6.48 20.85
N THR A 632 21.12 -6.70 20.66
CA THR A 632 21.68 -8.01 20.29
C THR A 632 22.76 -8.49 21.25
N PHE A 633 22.75 -9.79 21.52
CA PHE A 633 23.61 -10.44 22.49
C PHE A 633 24.25 -11.67 21.87
N SER A 634 25.54 -11.90 22.16
CA SER A 634 26.21 -13.16 21.86
C SER A 634 26.03 -14.08 23.06
N VAL A 635 25.48 -15.27 22.83
CA VAL A 635 25.30 -16.29 23.86
C VAL A 635 26.14 -17.51 23.51
N THR A 636 27.11 -17.83 24.37
CA THR A 636 27.94 -19.02 24.23
C THR A 636 27.48 -20.07 25.24
N MET A 637 27.17 -21.27 24.77
CA MET A 637 26.75 -22.41 25.58
C MET A 637 27.72 -23.58 25.40
N ILE A 638 28.25 -24.10 26.50
CA ILE A 638 29.15 -25.25 26.53
C ILE A 638 28.53 -26.33 27.40
N ALA A 639 28.47 -27.57 26.92
CA ALA A 639 28.02 -28.74 27.67
C ALA A 639 28.62 -30.04 27.11
N PRO A 640 28.67 -31.14 27.90
CA PRO A 640 29.13 -32.44 27.41
C PRO A 640 28.32 -32.91 26.20
N GLU A 641 29.01 -33.35 25.15
CA GLU A 641 28.40 -33.78 23.89
C GLU A 641 27.45 -34.96 24.11
N GLN A 642 26.20 -34.82 23.67
CA GLN A 642 25.17 -35.86 23.76
C GLN A 642 24.07 -35.64 22.71
N PRO A 643 23.40 -36.72 22.24
CA PRO A 643 22.29 -36.57 21.31
C PRO A 643 21.18 -35.66 21.86
N GLY A 644 20.72 -34.70 21.06
CA GLY A 644 19.68 -33.76 21.46
C GLY A 644 20.19 -32.38 21.88
N LEU A 645 21.51 -32.19 22.00
CA LEU A 645 22.05 -31.05 22.72
C LEU A 645 21.84 -29.72 21.99
N LEU A 646 22.04 -29.68 20.67
CA LEU A 646 21.79 -28.47 19.87
C LEU A 646 20.30 -28.09 19.91
N SER A 647 19.42 -29.09 19.84
CA SER A 647 17.98 -28.90 19.98
C SER A 647 17.60 -28.30 21.34
N ARG A 648 18.17 -28.83 22.43
CA ARG A 648 17.95 -28.35 23.80
C ARG A 648 18.47 -26.93 24.01
N MET A 649 19.70 -26.61 23.57
CA MET A 649 20.30 -25.28 23.70
C MET A 649 19.47 -24.21 22.96
N SER A 650 19.21 -24.43 21.68
CA SER A 650 18.40 -23.51 20.86
C SER A 650 16.95 -23.40 21.35
N GLY A 651 16.37 -24.50 21.86
CA GLY A 651 15.04 -24.53 22.44
C GLY A 651 14.92 -23.71 23.73
N VAL A 652 15.92 -23.78 24.63
CA VAL A 652 15.95 -22.96 25.86
C VAL A 652 15.99 -21.47 25.54
N LEU A 653 16.81 -21.07 24.56
CA LEU A 653 16.87 -19.68 24.07
C LEU A 653 15.50 -19.21 23.57
N ALA A 654 14.88 -19.98 22.66
CA ALA A 654 13.57 -19.66 22.10
C ALA A 654 12.45 -19.58 23.17
N LEU A 655 12.44 -20.49 24.16
CA LEU A 655 11.48 -20.49 25.26
C LEU A 655 11.59 -19.25 26.17
N ARG A 656 12.78 -18.65 26.24
CA ARG A 656 13.03 -17.40 26.98
C ARG A 656 12.88 -16.16 26.12
N GLY A 657 12.29 -16.30 24.94
CA GLY A 657 11.97 -15.17 24.07
C GLY A 657 13.21 -14.54 23.47
N LEU A 658 14.29 -15.30 23.29
CA LEU A 658 15.45 -14.89 22.52
C LEU A 658 15.29 -15.40 21.09
N ARG A 659 15.18 -14.48 20.13
CA ARG A 659 15.16 -14.78 18.69
C ARG A 659 16.60 -15.08 18.24
N LEU A 660 16.81 -16.19 17.53
CA LEU A 660 18.11 -16.55 16.98
C LEU A 660 18.33 -15.84 15.64
N LEU A 661 19.42 -15.09 15.52
CA LEU A 661 19.86 -14.42 14.30
C LEU A 661 20.90 -15.24 13.56
N SER A 662 21.84 -15.85 14.29
CA SER A 662 22.79 -16.81 13.76
C SER A 662 23.25 -17.80 14.82
N ALA A 663 23.77 -18.95 14.38
CA ALA A 663 24.40 -19.93 15.25
C ALA A 663 25.64 -20.55 14.58
N SER A 664 26.67 -20.77 15.39
CA SER A 664 27.84 -21.57 15.04
C SER A 664 27.96 -22.72 16.03
N VAL A 665 27.98 -23.95 15.51
CA VAL A 665 28.01 -25.19 16.30
C VAL A 665 29.30 -25.94 16.00
N GLN A 666 30.07 -26.26 17.03
CA GLN A 666 31.34 -26.99 16.94
C GLN A 666 31.50 -27.93 18.13
N THR A 667 32.29 -29.00 17.97
CA THR A 667 32.61 -29.94 19.05
C THR A 667 34.12 -29.90 19.33
N HIS A 668 34.50 -29.83 20.61
CA HIS A 668 35.89 -29.86 21.05
C HIS A 668 36.05 -30.70 22.33
N ALA A 669 37.04 -31.59 22.37
CA ALA A 669 37.38 -32.43 23.53
C ALA A 669 36.19 -33.19 24.19
N GLY A 670 35.15 -33.54 23.42
CA GLY A 670 33.95 -34.21 23.94
C GLY A 670 32.88 -33.27 24.52
N SER A 671 33.05 -31.96 24.37
CA SER A 671 32.08 -30.92 24.71
C SER A 671 31.58 -30.22 23.44
N ALA A 672 30.28 -29.92 23.38
CA ALA A 672 29.72 -29.03 22.36
C ALA A 672 30.00 -27.57 22.75
N VAL A 673 30.44 -26.76 21.80
CA VAL A 673 30.71 -25.32 21.96
C VAL A 673 29.87 -24.58 20.93
N ASN A 674 28.74 -24.04 21.38
CA ASN A 674 27.77 -23.38 20.52
C ASN A 674 27.70 -21.89 20.83
N THR A 675 27.89 -21.07 19.80
CA THR A 675 27.74 -19.61 19.90
C THR A 675 26.53 -19.16 19.10
N PHE A 676 25.66 -18.39 19.74
CA PHE A 676 24.41 -17.91 19.17
C PHE A 676 24.38 -16.37 19.20
N LEU A 677 24.10 -15.74 18.08
CA LEU A 677 23.71 -14.33 18.06
C LEU A 677 22.19 -14.25 18.25
N VAL A 678 21.74 -13.54 19.28
CA VAL A 678 20.32 -13.48 19.64
C VAL A 678 19.82 -12.05 19.89
N SER A 679 18.51 -11.84 19.76
CA SER A 679 17.81 -10.60 20.11
C SER A 679 16.58 -10.89 20.99
N PRO A 680 16.39 -10.23 22.13
CA PRO A 680 15.20 -10.39 22.97
C PRO A 680 13.92 -9.93 22.26
N LEU A 681 12.85 -10.71 22.34
CA LEU A 681 11.55 -10.33 21.81
C LEU A 681 10.92 -9.18 22.61
N PHE A 682 11.18 -9.12 23.93
CA PHE A 682 10.62 -8.11 24.83
C PHE A 682 11.59 -7.81 25.98
N GLY A 683 11.92 -6.53 26.18
CA GLY A 683 12.69 -6.07 27.35
C GLY A 683 14.15 -6.53 27.36
N GLU A 684 14.74 -6.60 28.55
CA GLU A 684 16.13 -7.03 28.75
C GLU A 684 16.28 -8.56 28.61
N PRO A 685 17.47 -9.05 28.21
CA PRO A 685 17.72 -10.49 28.15
C PRO A 685 17.58 -11.14 29.54
N PRO A 686 17.19 -12.43 29.60
CA PRO A 686 17.09 -13.16 30.86
C PRO A 686 18.46 -13.29 31.54
N GLU A 687 18.45 -13.41 32.87
CA GLU A 687 19.68 -13.64 33.63
C GLU A 687 20.40 -14.92 33.19
N VAL A 688 21.73 -14.84 33.07
CA VAL A 688 22.59 -15.97 32.64
C VAL A 688 22.41 -17.19 33.54
N GLY A 689 22.25 -16.98 34.85
CA GLY A 689 21.99 -18.07 35.81
C GLY A 689 20.70 -18.84 35.50
N LEU A 690 19.65 -18.16 35.03
CA LEU A 690 18.40 -18.77 34.63
C LEU A 690 18.57 -19.60 33.35
N LEU A 691 19.26 -19.05 32.33
CA LEU A 691 19.57 -19.79 31.09
C LEU A 691 20.37 -21.05 31.38
N ARG A 692 21.39 -20.96 32.24
CA ARG A 692 22.21 -22.09 32.69
C ARG A 692 21.38 -23.14 33.42
N GLN A 693 20.55 -22.73 34.39
CA GLN A 693 19.70 -23.66 35.14
C GLN A 693 18.74 -24.41 34.22
N GLN A 694 18.15 -23.73 33.24
CA GLN A 694 17.27 -24.36 32.28
C GLN A 694 17.98 -25.27 31.29
N LEU A 695 19.18 -24.91 30.86
CA LEU A 695 20.00 -25.78 30.03
C LEU A 695 20.30 -27.08 30.79
N ILE A 696 20.68 -27.01 32.07
CA ILE A 696 20.87 -28.19 32.93
C ILE A 696 19.58 -29.02 32.98
N GLN A 697 18.43 -28.39 33.27
CA GLN A 697 17.15 -29.10 33.30
C GLN A 697 16.75 -29.74 31.97
N ALA A 698 17.07 -29.10 30.83
CA ALA A 698 16.82 -29.66 29.51
C ALA A 698 17.76 -30.82 29.18
N VAL A 699 19.05 -30.69 29.54
CA VAL A 699 20.11 -31.71 29.41
C VAL A 699 19.76 -32.96 30.22
N ASP A 700 19.25 -32.79 31.45
CA ASP A 700 18.85 -33.88 32.37
C ASP A 700 17.46 -34.47 32.05
N GLY A 701 16.78 -33.96 31.03
CA GLY A 701 15.44 -34.42 30.62
C GLY A 701 14.28 -33.92 31.48
N GLY A 702 14.51 -32.97 32.40
CA GLY A 702 13.47 -32.32 33.21
C GLY A 702 12.60 -31.32 32.43
N ILE A 703 13.03 -30.88 31.25
CA ILE A 703 12.25 -30.04 30.33
C ILE A 703 12.29 -30.64 28.93
N ASP A 704 11.10 -30.98 28.41
CA ASP A 704 10.90 -31.20 26.97
C ASP A 704 10.73 -29.84 26.28
N VAL A 705 11.82 -29.37 25.64
CA VAL A 705 11.84 -28.05 24.99
C VAL A 705 10.88 -27.97 23.80
N ILE A 706 10.73 -29.06 23.02
CA ILE A 706 9.89 -29.06 21.82
C ILE A 706 8.42 -29.01 22.22
N ALA A 707 8.00 -29.84 23.19
CA ALA A 707 6.63 -29.81 23.69
C ALA A 707 6.24 -28.44 24.28
N ARG A 708 7.18 -27.77 24.98
CA ARG A 708 6.96 -26.43 25.52
C ARG A 708 6.87 -25.36 24.43
N LEU A 709 7.66 -25.48 23.36
CA LEU A 709 7.59 -24.58 22.21
C LEU A 709 6.24 -24.75 21.48
N ASP A 710 5.75 -25.97 21.31
CA ASP A 710 4.43 -26.25 20.72
C ASP A 710 3.29 -25.62 21.52
N VAL A 711 3.32 -25.74 22.85
CA VAL A 711 2.33 -25.08 23.73
C VAL A 711 2.40 -23.57 23.53
N ARG A 712 3.60 -22.99 23.57
CA ARG A 712 3.78 -21.53 23.44
C ARG A 712 3.35 -21.00 22.07
N GLU A 713 3.64 -21.72 20.99
CA GLU A 713 3.23 -21.35 19.63
C GLU A 713 1.71 -21.42 19.48
N ARG A 714 1.04 -22.43 20.05
CA ARG A 714 -0.44 -22.53 20.07
C ARG A 714 -1.10 -21.46 20.94
N GLU A 715 -0.47 -21.10 22.06
CA GLU A 715 -0.96 -20.07 22.98
C GLU A 715 -0.70 -18.65 22.48
N THR A 716 0.19 -18.47 21.50
CA THR A 716 0.44 -17.18 20.83
C THR A 716 -0.64 -16.97 19.76
N PRO A 717 -1.64 -16.09 19.98
CA PRO A 717 -2.69 -15.89 19.00
C PRO A 717 -2.09 -15.19 17.78
N VAL A 718 -2.18 -15.80 16.59
CA VAL A 718 -1.91 -15.10 15.34
C VAL A 718 -2.89 -13.93 15.25
N PRO A 719 -2.42 -12.67 15.14
CA PRO A 719 -3.32 -11.54 14.95
C PRO A 719 -4.14 -11.81 13.70
N THR A 720 -5.42 -12.06 13.87
CA THR A 720 -6.34 -12.11 12.73
C THR A 720 -6.53 -10.65 12.33
N PRO A 721 -6.25 -10.27 11.08
CA PRO A 721 -6.68 -8.98 10.58
C PRO A 721 -8.16 -8.82 10.94
N PRO A 722 -8.63 -7.63 11.34
CA PRO A 722 -10.06 -7.39 11.29
C PRO A 722 -10.53 -7.83 9.91
N GLU A 723 -11.61 -8.63 9.83
CA GLU A 723 -12.27 -8.91 8.55
C GLU A 723 -12.28 -7.58 7.80
N GLN A 724 -11.53 -7.50 6.70
CA GLN A 724 -11.68 -6.37 5.81
C GLN A 724 -13.18 -6.37 5.54
N VAL A 725 -13.87 -5.31 5.95
CA VAL A 725 -15.28 -5.13 5.66
C VAL A 725 -15.34 -5.04 4.15
N GLY A 726 -15.39 -6.17 3.42
CA GLY A 726 -15.24 -6.42 1.97
C GLY A 726 -13.82 -6.22 1.39
N GLY A 727 -13.34 -6.88 0.34
CA GLY A 727 -13.88 -7.96 -0.47
C GLY A 727 -12.93 -8.22 -1.65
N SER A 728 -12.29 -9.38 -1.67
CA SER A 728 -12.41 -10.27 -2.82
C SER A 728 -13.60 -11.18 -2.49
N GLU A 729 -14.63 -11.21 -3.34
CA GLU A 729 -15.69 -12.23 -3.28
C GLU A 729 -15.14 -13.55 -3.82
N ASP A 730 -14.07 -14.02 -3.20
CA ASP A 730 -13.68 -15.41 -3.28
C ASP A 730 -14.02 -15.98 -1.90
N ALA A 731 -15.28 -16.43 -1.77
CA ALA A 731 -15.78 -17.10 -0.57
C ALA A 731 -15.14 -18.50 -0.37
N SER A 732 -14.01 -18.76 -1.04
CA SER A 732 -13.17 -19.95 -0.95
C SER A 732 -11.86 -19.71 -0.19
N VAL A 733 -11.45 -18.46 0.05
CA VAL A 733 -10.24 -18.17 0.85
C VAL A 733 -10.70 -17.87 2.29
N PRO A 734 -10.51 -18.79 3.25
CA PRO A 734 -10.82 -18.49 4.64
C PRO A 734 -9.98 -17.28 5.06
N ALA A 735 -10.45 -16.47 6.02
CA ALA A 735 -9.52 -15.70 6.82
C ALA A 735 -8.51 -16.71 7.39
N VAL A 736 -7.27 -16.76 6.89
CA VAL A 736 -6.31 -17.79 7.30
C VAL A 736 -5.32 -17.21 8.30
N PRO A 737 -5.60 -17.28 9.62
CA PRO A 737 -4.58 -17.16 10.64
C PRO A 737 -3.85 -18.50 10.76
N ALA A 738 -2.85 -18.69 9.91
CA ALA A 738 -1.70 -19.57 10.10
C ALA A 738 -0.58 -19.00 9.23
N LEU A 739 0.60 -18.75 9.80
CA LEU A 739 1.78 -18.27 9.07
C LEU A 739 2.21 -19.35 8.06
N PHE A 740 1.63 -19.33 6.85
CA PHE A 740 2.17 -20.10 5.75
C PHE A 740 3.55 -19.54 5.40
N ALA A 741 4.46 -20.42 4.97
CA ALA A 741 5.73 -20.00 4.40
C ALA A 741 5.49 -19.11 3.18
N GLN A 742 6.15 -17.95 3.13
CA GLN A 742 6.09 -17.02 2.01
C GLN A 742 6.67 -17.63 0.73
N ALA A 743 7.68 -18.49 0.89
CA ALA A 743 8.32 -19.24 -0.17
C ALA A 743 8.35 -20.74 0.23
N PRO A 744 8.07 -21.67 -0.71
CA PRO A 744 8.13 -23.10 -0.40
C PRO A 744 9.51 -23.50 0.14
N PRO A 745 9.57 -24.24 1.26
CA PRO A 745 10.84 -24.69 1.82
C PRO A 745 11.57 -25.64 0.88
N LYS A 746 12.91 -25.63 0.91
CA LYS A 746 13.77 -26.51 0.13
C LYS A 746 14.86 -27.13 1.01
N VAL A 747 15.14 -28.41 0.76
CA VAL A 747 16.29 -29.11 1.31
C VAL A 747 17.23 -29.40 0.14
N LEU A 748 18.47 -28.93 0.25
CA LEU A 748 19.52 -29.17 -0.75
C LEU A 748 20.60 -30.06 -0.12
N TRP A 749 21.11 -30.98 -0.93
CA TRP A 749 22.12 -31.95 -0.52
C TRP A 749 23.40 -31.76 -1.32
N PHE A 750 24.53 -31.68 -0.61
CA PHE A 750 25.86 -31.62 -1.19
C PHE A 750 26.75 -32.69 -0.55
N ASP A 751 27.72 -33.19 -1.31
CA ASP A 751 28.75 -34.07 -0.77
C ASP A 751 29.70 -33.26 0.13
N GLY A 752 30.11 -33.84 1.26
CA GLY A 752 30.97 -33.19 2.25
C GLY A 752 32.46 -33.26 1.90
N TYR A 753 33.29 -32.94 2.89
CA TYR A 753 34.76 -32.90 2.75
C TYR A 753 35.42 -34.28 2.76
N ASP A 754 34.74 -35.27 3.33
CA ASP A 754 35.16 -36.67 3.40
C ASP A 754 34.05 -37.59 2.88
N ASP A 755 34.39 -38.83 2.50
CA ASP A 755 33.48 -39.80 1.87
C ASP A 755 32.24 -40.15 2.74
N ASN A 756 32.20 -39.72 4.00
CA ASN A 756 31.15 -40.03 4.98
C ASN A 756 30.40 -38.79 5.51
N SER A 757 30.69 -37.59 5.03
CA SER A 757 30.01 -36.35 5.41
C SER A 757 29.11 -35.85 4.31
N LEU A 758 27.95 -35.32 4.71
CA LEU A 758 26.98 -34.70 3.82
C LEU A 758 26.66 -33.31 4.34
N ILE A 759 26.49 -32.37 3.43
CA ILE A 759 26.01 -31.04 3.77
C ILE A 759 24.54 -30.95 3.36
N LEU A 760 23.69 -30.74 4.36
CA LEU A 760 22.29 -30.40 4.19
C LEU A 760 22.13 -28.89 4.31
N GLU A 761 21.58 -28.25 3.29
CA GLU A 761 21.20 -26.84 3.35
C GLU A 761 19.67 -26.75 3.35
N LEU A 762 19.11 -26.20 4.44
CA LEU A 762 17.69 -25.91 4.58
C LEU A 762 17.44 -24.45 4.25
N ARG A 763 16.56 -24.20 3.28
CA ARG A 763 16.02 -22.88 2.98
C ARG A 763 14.53 -22.86 3.29
N ALA A 764 14.10 -22.09 4.29
CA ALA A 764 12.70 -22.06 4.73
C ALA A 764 12.30 -20.71 5.34
N SER A 765 11.00 -20.49 5.54
CA SER A 765 10.54 -19.38 6.41
C SER A 765 10.81 -19.70 7.88
N ASP A 766 11.19 -18.68 8.66
CA ASP A 766 11.48 -18.84 10.08
C ASP A 766 10.21 -19.09 10.91
N ARG A 767 10.35 -19.76 12.06
CA ARG A 767 9.31 -19.94 13.07
C ARG A 767 9.89 -20.12 14.47
N LEU A 768 9.04 -20.03 15.48
CA LEU A 768 9.45 -20.20 16.87
C LEU A 768 10.18 -21.54 17.08
N GLY A 769 11.46 -21.44 17.43
CA GLY A 769 12.32 -22.59 17.71
C GLY A 769 12.69 -23.43 16.49
N LEU A 770 12.75 -22.87 15.28
CA LEU A 770 13.01 -23.63 14.06
C LEU A 770 14.31 -24.46 14.13
N LEU A 771 15.43 -23.86 14.56
CA LEU A 771 16.69 -24.57 14.75
C LEU A 771 16.55 -25.75 15.72
N ALA A 772 15.78 -25.58 16.81
CA ALA A 772 15.55 -26.64 17.79
C ALA A 772 14.77 -27.81 17.19
N ARG A 773 13.76 -27.49 16.37
CA ARG A 773 12.89 -28.47 15.68
C ARG A 773 13.65 -29.24 14.61
N VAL A 774 14.42 -28.55 13.76
CA VAL A 774 15.23 -29.18 12.69
C VAL A 774 16.32 -30.06 13.29
N SER A 775 17.04 -29.57 14.30
CA SER A 775 18.06 -30.36 15.00
C SER A 775 17.47 -31.61 15.64
N ALA A 776 16.30 -31.50 16.29
CA ALA A 776 15.61 -32.65 16.87
C ALA A 776 15.23 -33.71 15.82
N VAL A 777 14.82 -33.29 14.63
CA VAL A 777 14.53 -34.20 13.51
C VAL A 777 15.79 -34.90 13.03
N LEU A 778 16.88 -34.15 12.81
CA LEU A 778 18.18 -34.72 12.42
C LEU A 778 18.65 -35.79 13.42
N GLU A 779 18.62 -35.46 14.70
CA GLU A 779 19.05 -36.34 15.79
C GLU A 779 18.13 -37.55 15.98
N HIS A 780 16.80 -37.38 15.86
CA HIS A 780 15.82 -38.47 15.96
C HIS A 780 16.03 -39.54 14.87
N HIS A 781 16.46 -39.10 13.68
CA HIS A 781 16.79 -39.98 12.57
C HIS A 781 18.24 -40.50 12.60
N GLY A 782 18.97 -40.27 13.70
CA GLY A 782 20.31 -40.80 13.94
C GLY A 782 21.43 -40.05 13.20
N ALA A 783 21.17 -38.87 12.64
CA ALA A 783 22.20 -38.04 12.03
C ALA A 783 23.05 -37.35 13.11
N ASN A 784 24.38 -37.45 12.98
CA ASN A 784 25.30 -36.73 13.85
C ASN A 784 25.71 -35.40 13.21
N ILE A 785 25.40 -34.27 13.86
CA ILE A 785 25.71 -32.92 13.38
C ILE A 785 27.15 -32.57 13.81
N THR A 786 28.06 -32.44 12.85
CA THR A 786 29.48 -32.13 13.11
C THR A 786 29.70 -30.63 13.26
N TRP A 787 29.01 -29.85 12.42
CA TRP A 787 28.89 -28.40 12.57
C TRP A 787 27.57 -27.96 11.94
N ALA A 788 27.09 -26.81 12.39
CA ALA A 788 25.96 -26.12 11.80
C ALA A 788 26.27 -24.62 11.72
N LYS A 789 25.90 -24.02 10.59
CA LYS A 789 25.90 -22.58 10.37
C LYS A 789 24.48 -22.17 10.04
N VAL A 790 23.88 -21.45 10.96
CA VAL A 790 22.48 -21.01 10.89
C VAL A 790 22.50 -19.52 10.66
N ALA A 791 21.72 -19.06 9.68
CA ALA A 791 21.60 -17.66 9.37
C ALA A 791 20.13 -17.32 9.14
N THR A 792 19.57 -16.53 10.06
CA THR A 792 18.24 -15.95 9.92
C THR A 792 18.38 -14.61 9.21
N LEU A 793 17.91 -14.55 7.97
CA LEU A 793 17.92 -13.37 7.11
C LEU A 793 16.50 -12.82 7.03
N GLY A 794 16.19 -11.91 7.97
CA GLY A 794 14.85 -11.35 8.10
C GLY A 794 13.82 -12.40 8.51
N GLY A 795 12.91 -12.78 7.60
CA GLY A 795 11.88 -13.80 7.81
C GLY A 795 12.21 -15.18 7.22
N SER A 796 13.37 -15.35 6.59
CA SER A 796 13.82 -16.61 6.00
C SER A 796 15.09 -17.11 6.69
N VAL A 797 15.31 -18.42 6.69
CA VAL A 797 16.54 -19.05 7.18
C VAL A 797 17.27 -19.75 6.03
N VAL A 798 18.60 -19.69 6.09
CA VAL A 798 19.50 -20.50 5.27
C VAL A 798 20.44 -21.23 6.24
N ASP A 799 20.06 -22.45 6.57
CA ASP A 799 20.74 -23.24 7.60
C ASP A 799 21.54 -24.36 6.94
N SER A 800 22.85 -24.34 7.12
CA SER A 800 23.76 -25.37 6.63
C SER A 800 24.15 -26.30 7.78
N PHE A 801 23.96 -27.60 7.59
CA PHE A 801 24.33 -28.64 8.53
C PHE A 801 25.29 -29.62 7.86
N CYS A 802 26.48 -29.79 8.43
CA CYS A 802 27.33 -30.92 8.07
C CYS A 802 26.97 -32.11 8.96
N ILE A 803 26.45 -33.17 8.36
CA ILE A 803 25.93 -34.34 9.05
C ILE A 803 26.64 -35.62 8.62
N ARG A 804 26.70 -36.60 9.52
CA ARG A 804 27.05 -37.99 9.21
C ARG A 804 25.85 -38.89 9.43
N LEU A 805 25.48 -39.66 8.41
CA LEU A 805 24.33 -40.58 8.45
C LEU A 805 24.78 -42.02 8.79
N PRO A 806 23.99 -42.78 9.55
CA PRO A 806 24.24 -44.19 9.80
C PRO A 806 23.76 -45.03 8.60
N GLY A 807 24.62 -45.27 7.61
CA GLY A 807 24.39 -46.21 6.49
C GLY A 807 24.15 -45.58 5.10
N ASP A 808 23.86 -46.44 4.11
CA ASP A 808 23.83 -46.06 2.68
C ASP A 808 22.61 -45.20 2.29
N GLY A 809 22.86 -44.19 1.45
CA GLY A 809 22.42 -42.82 1.73
C GLY A 809 21.12 -42.31 1.12
N SER A 810 20.44 -43.02 0.20
CA SER A 810 19.30 -42.43 -0.54
C SER A 810 17.97 -42.47 0.22
N SER A 811 17.55 -43.63 0.73
CA SER A 811 16.24 -43.79 1.40
C SER A 811 16.16 -43.13 2.78
N THR A 812 17.32 -42.87 3.39
CA THR A 812 17.44 -42.10 4.63
C THR A 812 17.34 -40.59 4.35
N ARG A 813 17.89 -40.10 3.22
CA ARG A 813 17.74 -38.70 2.79
C ARG A 813 16.28 -38.33 2.53
N ASP A 814 15.55 -39.14 1.77
CA ASP A 814 14.13 -38.85 1.45
C ASP A 814 13.25 -38.78 2.71
N ARG A 815 13.47 -39.70 3.66
CA ARG A 815 12.75 -39.70 4.94
C ARG A 815 13.12 -38.49 5.81
N LEU A 816 14.40 -38.12 5.82
CA LEU A 816 14.87 -36.97 6.57
C LEU A 816 14.32 -35.67 5.99
N GLU A 817 14.34 -35.54 4.67
CA GLU A 817 13.75 -34.41 3.95
C GLU A 817 12.27 -34.28 4.28
N ALA A 818 11.48 -35.36 4.15
CA ALA A 818 10.06 -35.33 4.51
C ALA A 818 9.81 -34.92 5.98
N ALA A 819 10.65 -35.39 6.91
CA ALA A 819 10.53 -35.04 8.34
C ALA A 819 10.93 -33.58 8.63
N ILE A 820 11.96 -33.06 7.97
CA ILE A 820 12.37 -31.64 8.06
C ILE A 820 11.26 -30.74 7.49
N LEU A 821 10.72 -31.10 6.33
CA LEU A 821 9.62 -30.37 5.69
C LEU A 821 8.33 -30.37 6.53
N ALA A 822 8.13 -31.35 7.42
CA ALA A 822 6.98 -31.39 8.33
C ALA A 822 7.11 -30.44 9.54
N VAL A 823 8.32 -29.96 9.86
CA VAL A 823 8.56 -29.08 11.02
C VAL A 823 8.77 -27.61 10.65
N VAL A 824 8.93 -27.29 9.36
CA VAL A 824 8.94 -25.91 8.84
C VAL A 824 7.52 -25.39 8.59
N PRO A 825 7.32 -24.06 8.45
CA PRO A 825 6.01 -23.53 8.07
C PRO A 825 5.56 -24.09 6.71
N PRO A 826 4.30 -24.58 6.57
CA PRO A 826 3.82 -25.09 5.30
C PRO A 826 3.61 -23.95 4.30
N PRO A 827 3.83 -24.14 2.99
CA PRO A 827 3.47 -23.15 1.99
C PRO A 827 1.95 -22.94 1.95
N ALA A 828 1.52 -21.77 1.48
CA ALA A 828 0.10 -21.52 1.27
C ALA A 828 -0.45 -22.49 0.20
N PRO A 829 -1.67 -23.03 0.37
CA PRO A 829 -2.29 -23.82 -0.68
C PRO A 829 -2.44 -22.95 -1.95
N PRO A 830 -2.24 -23.52 -3.15
CA PRO A 830 -2.43 -22.78 -4.39
C PRO A 830 -3.88 -22.27 -4.47
N ARG A 831 -4.05 -20.99 -4.86
CA ARG A 831 -5.38 -20.45 -5.16
C ARG A 831 -5.96 -21.22 -6.36
N GLU A 832 -7.23 -21.61 -6.28
CA GLU A 832 -7.93 -22.15 -7.45
C GLU A 832 -7.87 -21.09 -8.57
N PRO A 833 -7.59 -21.49 -9.83
CA PRO A 833 -7.57 -20.53 -10.93
C PRO A 833 -8.94 -19.85 -11.03
N GLU A 834 -8.97 -18.51 -11.00
CA GLU A 834 -10.17 -17.74 -11.30
C GLU A 834 -10.73 -18.23 -12.63
N GLU A 835 -11.95 -18.78 -12.62
CA GLU A 835 -12.67 -19.05 -13.85
C GLU A 835 -12.77 -17.74 -14.63
N ASP A 836 -12.09 -17.69 -15.77
CA ASP A 836 -12.22 -16.62 -16.75
C ASP A 836 -13.71 -16.52 -17.08
N SER A 837 -14.39 -15.52 -16.50
CA SER A 837 -15.77 -15.19 -16.83
C SER A 837 -15.82 -14.50 -18.19
N GLY A 838 -15.30 -15.21 -19.20
CA GLY A 838 -15.57 -15.01 -20.60
C GLY A 838 -17.07 -15.14 -20.81
N LYS A 839 -17.77 -14.01 -20.75
CA LYS A 839 -19.10 -13.88 -21.33
C LYS A 839 -19.00 -14.32 -22.77
N SER A 840 -19.53 -15.50 -23.04
CA SER A 840 -19.85 -15.97 -24.38
C SER A 840 -20.62 -14.87 -25.10
N GLY A 841 -20.11 -14.48 -26.26
CA GLY A 841 -20.77 -13.55 -27.14
C GLY A 841 -22.16 -14.07 -27.47
N VAL A 842 -23.17 -13.27 -27.17
CA VAL A 842 -24.51 -13.43 -27.76
C VAL A 842 -24.34 -13.19 -29.26
N PRO A 843 -24.72 -14.14 -30.13
CA PRO A 843 -24.71 -13.90 -31.56
C PRO A 843 -25.79 -12.87 -31.88
N ILE A 844 -25.39 -11.83 -32.60
CA ILE A 844 -26.29 -10.86 -33.21
C ILE A 844 -27.16 -11.62 -34.21
N GLY A 845 -28.46 -11.67 -33.93
CA GLY A 845 -29.55 -11.99 -34.85
C GLY A 845 -30.60 -10.90 -34.74
#